data_AF-A0A662WLI6-F1
#
_entry.id   AF-A0A662WLI6-F1
#
_cell.length_a   1.000
_cell.length_b   1.000
_cell.length_c   1.000
_cell.angle_alpha   90.00
_cell.angle_beta   90.00
_cell.angle_gamma   90.00
#
_symmetry.space_group_name_H-M   'P 1'
#
loop_
_entity.id
_entity.type
_entity.pdbx_description
1 polymer ?
#
loop_
_entity_poly.entity_id
_entity_poly.type
_entity_poly.pdbx_seq_one_letter_code
_entity_poly.pdbx_strand_id
1 'polypeptide(L)'
;MHSYDNGIGVKVKKDNWDQLAKLFARFGDLEPLADKNDMDAIIHCQNGAAVAFLSKLYQCLTKRTIQPTAAPAPATTGAAPSVAKALDVVEEIPPYAKTTGSAFIRENMRQPEIAELHDQTQINRKVRDIHSQHEETQQLERLMADPPDRYPTLRSASKATVLRGATKPVRNDDSNPVLMTQQIVREVQIKAINQKGLEKLRATREAKENETLGYSGHSSGGLLGGVASFDSRGLNGSGSSDPELVQRRKPLDLLNEIVTRKLTSLGVALEQRGGKDKFEVFVDCAFEGRVLEDRQCAQVLRALVDDSDVLAIAFLDFPREFWKFTGLMTPFLRENDEEHVYFKAAVDLLLSLGQQCVHRDGTGAALLMTEFLLPKLTPSLSHYASKRAPLLRILYAFVPDTVLAHIQTIKHLREALADDIPLFIHALTILIGLERELDETLVDLYHYYCCIGLETPCEKLRAACLSMLIPFLSYDLDLVLDLLPRLTQLSSRHAWWEVKAQLLIVSSAFLRLAPSHQSQQQEEEEEETEAEGDSGGPQETGRDFTEQIELCLAIIEREFHPEASLNLRRVGLSYLAKNLGNYQELVPLYVDVLLSIPAAVRHGTLSSPETQRDEDPAFEEEEDNETIDCSTKVGMAIQLPVRGASGAKYELLPLAANWDSIAIAKQIFYEQKSHSSADPEMLVVLLACFEQLLSAGQRPNLRALFDQLKGYVVLGFGRNDSCELSAGILNTVLSASDGSETDVFQHVTFVELLQTLVTKNVEDVRQQAVVKLLHTAHCMGPVWAERVQRCVDRLRAACDPETFKASLFSIALDIQD
;
A
#
# COMPACT_ATOMS: atom_id res chain seq x y z
N MET A 1 -8.09 30.70 -40.14
CA MET A 1 -7.63 30.60 -38.73
C MET A 1 -6.72 29.38 -38.60
N HIS A 2 -5.49 29.44 -39.13
CA HIS A 2 -4.53 28.31 -39.06
C HIS A 2 -3.23 28.74 -38.35
N SER A 3 -3.31 29.78 -37.51
CA SER A 3 -2.19 30.50 -36.91
C SER A 3 -2.39 30.81 -35.42
N TYR A 4 -3.20 30.00 -34.72
CA TYR A 4 -3.30 30.09 -33.26
C TYR A 4 -2.16 29.29 -32.65
N ASP A 5 -1.36 29.95 -31.82
CA ASP A 5 -0.32 29.31 -31.02
C ASP A 5 -0.91 28.99 -29.63
N ASN A 6 -0.76 27.75 -29.16
CA ASN A 6 -1.29 27.26 -27.89
C ASN A 6 -0.45 27.68 -26.67
N GLY A 7 0.55 28.54 -26.85
CA GLY A 7 1.38 29.06 -25.76
C GLY A 7 0.62 29.89 -24.72
N ILE A 8 0.96 29.70 -23.45
CA ILE A 8 0.36 30.42 -22.30
C ILE A 8 0.96 31.81 -22.02
N GLY A 9 2.01 32.20 -22.76
CA GLY A 9 2.71 33.48 -22.56
C GLY A 9 1.89 34.69 -23.03
N VAL A 10 2.01 35.83 -22.34
CA VAL A 10 1.26 37.07 -22.61
C VAL A 10 1.39 37.52 -24.07
N LYS A 11 2.58 37.37 -24.68
CA LYS A 11 2.81 37.69 -26.10
C LYS A 11 1.96 36.85 -27.06
N VAL A 12 1.82 35.55 -26.78
CA VAL A 12 1.01 34.63 -27.58
C VAL A 12 -0.48 34.91 -27.38
N LYS A 13 -0.89 35.18 -26.13
CA LYS A 13 -2.27 35.61 -25.82
C LYS A 13 -2.64 36.88 -26.56
N LYS A 14 -1.79 37.92 -26.55
CA LYS A 14 -2.02 39.17 -27.29
C LYS A 14 -2.17 38.95 -28.79
N ASP A 15 -1.28 38.17 -29.41
CA ASP A 15 -1.38 37.88 -30.85
C ASP A 15 -2.66 37.11 -31.20
N ASN A 16 -3.03 36.10 -30.40
CA ASN A 16 -4.27 35.35 -30.58
C ASN A 16 -5.52 36.24 -30.42
N TRP A 17 -5.53 37.13 -29.43
CA TRP A 17 -6.64 38.07 -29.19
C TRP A 17 -6.71 39.18 -30.26
N ASP A 18 -5.58 39.65 -30.79
CA ASP A 18 -5.54 40.58 -31.92
C ASP A 18 -6.12 39.94 -33.21
N GLN A 19 -5.89 38.63 -33.41
CA GLN A 19 -6.52 37.88 -34.50
C GLN A 19 -8.04 37.74 -34.29
N LEU A 20 -8.49 37.49 -33.05
CA LEU A 20 -9.92 37.46 -32.70
C LEU A 20 -10.59 38.83 -32.84
N ALA A 21 -9.92 39.92 -32.44
CA ALA A 21 -10.42 41.28 -32.59
C ALA A 21 -10.69 41.63 -34.06
N LYS A 22 -9.77 41.26 -34.95
CA LYS A 22 -9.94 41.42 -36.40
C LYS A 22 -11.10 40.59 -36.95
N LEU A 23 -11.39 39.44 -36.35
CA LEU A 23 -12.53 38.60 -36.71
C LEU A 23 -13.84 39.21 -36.22
N PHE A 24 -13.92 39.62 -34.95
CA PHE A 24 -15.12 40.23 -34.36
C PHE A 24 -15.49 41.53 -35.07
N ALA A 25 -14.51 42.36 -35.44
CA ALA A 25 -14.73 43.58 -36.22
C ALA A 25 -15.24 43.32 -37.66
N ARG A 26 -15.12 42.10 -38.20
CA ARG A 26 -15.65 41.75 -39.53
C ARG A 26 -17.13 41.38 -39.51
N PHE A 27 -17.68 41.05 -38.36
CA PHE A 27 -19.08 40.68 -38.20
C PHE A 27 -19.79 41.76 -37.37
N GLY A 28 -20.67 42.55 -37.98
CA GLY A 28 -21.33 43.67 -37.30
C GLY A 28 -22.07 43.28 -36.02
N ASP A 29 -22.63 42.06 -35.95
CA ASP A 29 -23.31 41.54 -34.74
C ASP A 29 -22.34 41.23 -33.58
N LEU A 30 -21.02 41.13 -33.85
CA LEU A 30 -19.95 40.84 -32.87
C LEU A 30 -19.03 42.03 -32.60
N GLU A 31 -19.24 43.18 -33.26
CA GLU A 31 -18.45 44.41 -33.04
C GLU A 31 -18.34 44.82 -31.57
N PRO A 32 -19.38 44.68 -30.72
CA PRO A 32 -19.27 45.02 -29.29
C PRO A 32 -18.27 44.17 -28.50
N LEU A 33 -17.82 43.04 -29.05
CA LEU A 33 -16.80 42.16 -28.46
C LEU A 33 -15.39 42.55 -28.88
N ALA A 34 -15.24 43.49 -29.81
CA ALA A 34 -13.96 44.00 -30.30
C ALA A 34 -13.34 45.09 -29.39
N ASP A 35 -13.93 45.34 -28.21
CA ASP A 35 -13.42 46.33 -27.26
C ASP A 35 -12.08 45.88 -26.67
N LYS A 36 -11.05 46.72 -26.85
CA LYS A 36 -9.69 46.42 -26.42
C LYS A 36 -9.58 46.33 -24.90
N ASN A 37 -10.36 47.11 -24.16
CA ASN A 37 -10.28 47.11 -22.70
C ASN A 37 -10.78 45.78 -22.12
N ASP A 38 -11.87 45.23 -22.67
CA ASP A 38 -12.39 43.92 -22.27
C ASP A 38 -11.39 42.80 -22.63
N MET A 39 -10.77 42.87 -23.80
CA MET A 39 -9.76 41.89 -24.23
C MET A 39 -8.53 41.92 -23.34
N ASP A 40 -8.01 43.11 -23.04
CA ASP A 40 -6.88 43.28 -22.14
C ASP A 40 -7.21 42.72 -20.75
N ALA A 41 -8.42 43.00 -20.23
CA ALA A 41 -8.87 42.43 -18.96
C ALA A 41 -8.89 40.89 -18.95
N ILE A 42 -9.24 40.25 -20.07
CA ILE A 42 -9.22 38.78 -20.23
C ILE A 42 -7.79 38.25 -20.39
N ILE A 43 -6.95 38.91 -21.18
CA ILE A 43 -5.53 38.55 -21.38
C ILE A 43 -4.80 38.51 -20.04
N HIS A 44 -5.13 39.45 -19.16
CA HIS A 44 -4.58 39.58 -17.81
C HIS A 44 -5.34 38.79 -16.73
N CYS A 45 -6.35 37.99 -17.11
CA CYS A 45 -7.15 37.16 -16.20
C CYS A 45 -7.77 37.96 -15.01
N GLN A 46 -8.24 39.18 -15.27
CA GLN A 46 -8.89 40.01 -14.24
C GLN A 46 -10.17 39.34 -13.72
N ASN A 47 -10.45 39.51 -12.43
CA ASN A 47 -11.61 38.89 -11.78
C ASN A 47 -12.91 39.34 -12.46
N GLY A 48 -13.75 38.39 -12.86
CA GLY A 48 -15.02 38.65 -13.54
C GLY A 48 -14.95 39.00 -15.02
N ALA A 49 -13.75 39.24 -15.59
CA ALA A 49 -13.60 39.65 -17.00
C ALA A 49 -14.08 38.57 -17.99
N ALA A 50 -13.77 37.30 -17.72
CA ALA A 50 -14.24 36.18 -18.55
C ALA A 50 -15.77 36.04 -18.53
N VAL A 51 -16.40 36.21 -17.36
CA VAL A 51 -17.86 36.13 -17.20
C VAL A 51 -18.56 37.30 -17.91
N ALA A 52 -18.01 38.51 -17.79
CA ALA A 52 -18.50 39.69 -18.51
C ALA A 52 -18.40 39.52 -20.03
N PHE A 53 -17.27 39.00 -20.52
CA PHE A 53 -17.07 38.74 -21.94
C PHE A 53 -18.00 37.65 -22.48
N LEU A 54 -18.13 36.52 -21.78
CA LEU A 54 -19.06 35.45 -22.16
C LEU A 54 -20.51 35.93 -22.16
N SER A 55 -20.88 36.80 -21.22
CA SER A 55 -22.20 37.41 -21.18
C SER A 55 -22.45 38.31 -22.39
N LYS A 56 -21.48 39.15 -22.78
CA LYS A 56 -21.54 39.96 -24.00
C LYS A 56 -21.61 39.07 -25.25
N LEU A 57 -20.79 38.02 -25.32
CA LEU A 57 -20.75 37.09 -26.45
C LEU A 57 -22.09 36.38 -26.63
N TYR A 58 -22.66 35.90 -25.53
CA TYR A 58 -23.99 35.30 -25.53
C TYR A 58 -25.06 36.28 -26.01
N GLN A 59 -25.03 37.55 -25.56
CA GLN A 59 -25.97 38.58 -26.00
C GLN A 59 -25.84 38.88 -27.49
N CYS A 60 -24.61 38.99 -28.01
CA CYS A 60 -24.34 39.19 -29.43
C CYS A 60 -24.83 38.01 -30.29
N LEU A 61 -24.62 36.76 -29.84
CA LEU A 61 -25.01 35.56 -30.60
C LEU A 61 -26.52 35.26 -30.53
N THR A 62 -27.16 35.52 -29.40
CA THR A 62 -28.56 35.11 -29.16
C THR A 62 -29.56 36.26 -29.26
N LYS A 63 -29.08 37.51 -29.29
CA LYS A 63 -29.88 38.75 -29.22
C LYS A 63 -30.78 38.82 -27.98
N ARG A 64 -30.45 38.06 -26.92
CA ARG A 64 -31.18 38.03 -25.63
C ARG A 64 -30.30 38.61 -24.54
N THR A 65 -30.81 39.59 -23.78
CA THR A 65 -30.10 40.19 -22.65
C THR A 65 -30.12 39.28 -21.42
N ILE A 66 -28.95 39.11 -20.79
CA ILE A 66 -28.83 38.41 -19.51
C ILE A 66 -29.07 39.44 -18.40
N GLN A 67 -30.07 39.22 -17.55
CA GLN A 67 -30.25 40.06 -16.36
C GLN A 67 -29.14 39.76 -15.35
N PRO A 68 -28.41 40.77 -14.86
CA PRO A 68 -27.44 40.56 -13.78
C PRO A 68 -28.20 40.11 -12.53
N THR A 69 -27.82 38.98 -11.95
CA THR A 69 -28.33 38.55 -10.65
C THR A 69 -27.89 39.59 -9.61
N ALA A 70 -28.80 40.47 -9.19
CA ALA A 70 -28.56 41.36 -8.07
C ALA A 70 -28.38 40.51 -6.80
N ALA A 71 -27.33 40.79 -6.03
CA ALA A 71 -27.10 40.18 -4.72
C ALA A 71 -28.34 40.37 -3.83
N PRO A 72 -28.86 39.32 -3.16
CA PRO A 72 -30.11 39.43 -2.41
C PRO A 72 -29.90 40.15 -1.07
N ALA A 73 -30.76 41.13 -0.80
CA ALA A 73 -31.06 41.62 0.54
C ALA A 73 -31.85 40.56 1.34
N PRO A 74 -31.83 40.58 2.69
CA PRO A 74 -32.30 39.45 3.49
C PRO A 74 -33.82 39.52 3.73
N ALA A 75 -34.53 38.45 3.38
CA ALA A 75 -35.89 38.20 3.90
C ALA A 75 -36.28 36.71 3.84
N THR A 76 -36.31 36.10 5.02
CA THR A 76 -37.40 35.29 5.60
C THR A 76 -38.30 34.44 4.71
N THR A 77 -38.44 33.19 5.17
CA THR A 77 -39.54 32.21 5.02
C THR A 77 -39.65 31.39 3.73
N GLY A 78 -39.20 30.13 3.84
CA GLY A 78 -40.05 28.95 3.62
C GLY A 78 -40.37 28.52 2.19
N ALA A 79 -39.44 27.83 1.52
CA ALA A 79 -39.72 26.71 0.59
C ALA A 79 -38.40 26.04 0.15
N ALA A 80 -38.42 24.71 -0.02
CA ALA A 80 -37.27 23.87 -0.37
C ALA A 80 -36.74 24.11 -1.80
N PRO A 81 -35.42 23.96 -2.08
CA PRO A 81 -34.91 24.00 -3.44
C PRO A 81 -34.58 22.61 -4.03
N SER A 82 -34.70 22.54 -5.35
CA SER A 82 -34.40 21.41 -6.24
C SER A 82 -32.90 21.30 -6.61
N VAL A 83 -32.53 20.12 -7.13
CA VAL A 83 -31.18 19.56 -7.41
C VAL A 83 -30.39 20.26 -8.53
N ALA A 84 -30.28 21.59 -8.54
CA ALA A 84 -29.50 22.31 -9.58
C ALA A 84 -28.73 23.55 -9.05
N LYS A 85 -28.41 23.60 -7.75
CA LYS A 85 -27.81 24.77 -7.09
C LYS A 85 -26.54 24.47 -6.27
N ALA A 86 -25.72 23.51 -6.70
CA ALA A 86 -24.57 23.01 -5.92
C ALA A 86 -23.19 23.58 -6.33
N LEU A 87 -23.10 24.66 -7.11
CA LEU A 87 -21.81 25.17 -7.61
C LEU A 87 -21.49 26.64 -7.30
N ASP A 88 -22.30 27.34 -6.51
CA ASP A 88 -22.05 28.75 -6.17
C ASP A 88 -22.46 29.07 -4.71
N VAL A 89 -21.83 28.39 -3.76
CA VAL A 89 -21.73 28.88 -2.37
C VAL A 89 -20.28 29.25 -2.15
N VAL A 90 -19.91 30.45 -2.58
CA VAL A 90 -18.85 31.18 -1.89
C VAL A 90 -19.37 31.39 -0.49
N GLU A 91 -18.68 30.85 0.51
CA GLU A 91 -18.89 31.17 1.92
C GLU A 91 -19.18 32.66 2.05
N GLU A 92 -20.28 32.98 2.72
CA GLU A 92 -20.66 34.35 3.03
C GLU A 92 -19.60 34.89 4.00
N ILE A 93 -18.52 35.45 3.43
CA ILE A 93 -17.41 36.04 4.17
C ILE A 93 -18.02 37.06 5.13
N PRO A 94 -17.87 36.89 6.46
CA PRO A 94 -18.49 37.79 7.41
C PRO A 94 -18.04 39.23 7.13
N PRO A 95 -18.89 40.26 7.32
CA PRO A 95 -18.56 41.64 6.96
C PRO A 95 -17.36 42.24 7.72
N TYR A 96 -16.81 41.53 8.70
CA TYR A 96 -15.58 41.86 9.43
C TYR A 96 -14.31 41.19 8.87
N ALA A 97 -14.43 40.20 7.99
CA ALA A 97 -13.29 39.49 7.40
C ALA A 97 -12.72 40.27 6.22
N LYS A 98 -11.49 40.77 6.40
CA LYS A 98 -10.77 41.55 5.39
C LYS A 98 -10.04 40.64 4.42
N THR A 99 -9.81 41.13 3.20
CA THR A 99 -9.05 40.44 2.16
C THR A 99 -7.66 40.06 2.68
N THR A 100 -7.30 38.79 2.58
CA THR A 100 -5.98 38.30 3.02
C THR A 100 -4.87 38.88 2.14
N GLY A 101 -3.67 39.06 2.70
CA GLY A 101 -2.52 39.61 1.95
C GLY A 101 -2.16 38.79 0.71
N SER A 102 -2.35 37.47 0.77
CA SER A 102 -2.14 36.57 -0.37
C SER A 102 -3.18 36.77 -1.49
N ALA A 103 -4.44 37.04 -1.14
CA ALA A 103 -5.47 37.40 -2.12
C ALA A 103 -5.20 38.78 -2.74
N PHE A 104 -4.79 39.76 -1.92
CA PHE A 104 -4.44 41.11 -2.38
C PHE A 104 -3.22 41.12 -3.31
N ILE A 105 -2.17 40.36 -3.00
CA ILE A 105 -1.00 40.20 -3.87
C ILE A 105 -1.41 39.54 -5.18
N ARG A 106 -2.19 38.45 -5.13
CA ARG A 106 -2.62 37.72 -6.32
C ARG A 106 -3.45 38.60 -7.27
N GLU A 107 -4.28 39.49 -6.71
CA GLU A 107 -5.07 40.44 -7.48
C GLU A 107 -4.20 41.53 -8.13
N ASN A 108 -3.25 42.11 -7.38
CA ASN A 108 -2.34 43.12 -7.93
C ASN A 108 -1.35 42.54 -8.95
N MET A 109 -0.90 41.29 -8.79
CA MET A 109 -0.03 40.59 -9.75
C MET A 109 -0.68 40.41 -11.13
N ARG A 110 -2.02 40.49 -11.22
CA ARG A 110 -2.77 40.42 -12.48
C ARG A 110 -2.91 41.78 -13.17
N GLN A 111 -2.44 42.88 -12.58
CA GLN A 111 -2.47 44.17 -13.24
C GLN A 111 -1.50 44.20 -14.43
N PRO A 112 -1.89 44.86 -15.54
CA PRO A 112 -1.09 44.88 -16.78
C PRO A 112 0.33 45.43 -16.55
N GLU A 113 0.48 46.41 -15.65
CA GLU A 113 1.77 47.01 -15.32
C GLU A 113 2.77 46.02 -14.68
N ILE A 114 2.29 45.00 -13.97
CA ILE A 114 3.13 44.02 -13.26
C ILE A 114 3.26 42.73 -14.07
N ALA A 115 2.17 42.28 -14.71
CA ALA A 115 2.14 41.09 -15.55
C ALA A 115 3.01 41.21 -16.82
N GLU A 116 3.37 42.43 -17.23
CA GLU A 116 4.22 42.70 -18.39
C GLU A 116 5.70 42.97 -18.04
N LEU A 117 6.07 42.98 -16.75
CA LEU A 117 7.46 43.09 -16.34
C LEU A 117 8.19 41.77 -16.64
N HIS A 118 9.37 41.87 -17.25
CA HIS A 118 10.21 40.72 -17.59
C HIS A 118 11.40 40.54 -16.64
N ASP A 119 11.70 41.55 -15.82
CA ASP A 119 12.81 41.55 -14.86
C ASP A 119 12.34 41.03 -13.49
N GLN A 120 12.83 39.85 -13.12
CA GLN A 120 12.49 39.17 -11.86
C GLN A 120 12.82 40.03 -10.62
N THR A 121 13.87 40.87 -10.68
CA THR A 121 14.26 41.71 -9.56
C THR A 121 13.29 42.87 -9.35
N GLN A 122 12.72 43.40 -10.44
CA GLN A 122 11.69 44.44 -10.40
C GLN A 122 10.35 43.89 -9.94
N ILE A 123 9.98 42.68 -10.39
CA ILE A 123 8.79 41.97 -9.91
C ILE A 123 8.91 41.73 -8.40
N ASN A 124 10.02 41.18 -7.92
CA ASN A 124 10.24 40.91 -6.49
C ASN A 124 10.28 42.19 -5.64
N ARG A 125 10.67 43.34 -6.20
CA ARG A 125 10.56 44.65 -5.53
C ARG A 125 9.10 45.10 -5.47
N LYS A 126 8.37 45.04 -6.58
CA LYS A 126 6.93 45.37 -6.64
C LYS A 126 6.08 44.49 -5.73
N VAL A 127 6.34 43.18 -5.64
CA VAL A 127 5.66 42.28 -4.69
C VAL A 127 5.86 42.75 -3.25
N ARG A 128 7.09 43.09 -2.88
CA ARG A 128 7.41 43.60 -1.53
C ARG A 128 6.77 44.95 -1.26
N ASP A 129 6.75 45.84 -2.24
CA ASP A 129 6.09 47.15 -2.12
C ASP A 129 4.57 46.97 -1.93
N ILE A 130 3.92 46.07 -2.67
CA ILE A 130 2.49 45.76 -2.54
C ILE A 130 2.18 45.16 -1.16
N HIS A 131 3.02 44.24 -0.68
CA HIS A 131 2.88 43.66 0.66
C HIS A 131 3.01 44.74 1.74
N SER A 132 4.04 45.58 1.64
CA SER A 132 4.28 46.69 2.58
C SER A 132 3.12 47.69 2.60
N GLN A 133 2.57 48.04 1.43
CA GLN A 133 1.41 48.94 1.34
C GLN A 133 0.15 48.32 1.95
N HIS A 134 -0.05 47.01 1.78
CA HIS A 134 -1.17 46.30 2.39
C HIS A 134 -1.06 46.27 3.92
N GLU A 135 0.14 46.01 4.45
CA GLU A 135 0.42 46.06 5.89
C GLU A 135 0.23 47.47 6.46
N GLU A 136 0.74 48.49 5.77
CA GLU A 136 0.56 49.89 6.16
C GLU A 136 -0.92 50.29 6.17
N THR A 137 -1.70 49.86 5.18
CA THR A 137 -3.14 50.10 5.11
C THR A 137 -3.88 49.42 6.26
N GLN A 138 -3.53 48.17 6.60
CA GLN A 138 -4.10 47.48 7.76
C GLN A 138 -3.73 48.16 9.09
N GLN A 139 -2.50 48.66 9.22
CA GLN A 139 -2.04 49.39 10.39
C GLN A 139 -2.78 50.73 10.53
N LEU A 140 -2.94 51.47 9.44
CA LEU A 140 -3.72 52.70 9.39
C LEU A 140 -5.20 52.45 9.75
N GLU A 141 -5.83 51.39 9.24
CA GLU A 141 -7.19 51.03 9.61
C GLU A 141 -7.34 50.65 11.10
N ARG A 142 -6.33 50.01 11.70
CA ARG A 142 -6.30 49.74 13.15
C ARG A 142 -6.14 51.02 13.97
N LEU A 143 -5.41 52.01 13.44
CA LEU A 143 -5.19 53.31 14.09
C LEU A 143 -6.36 54.29 13.89
N MET A 144 -7.14 54.14 12.82
CA MET A 144 -8.31 54.97 12.51
C MET A 144 -9.62 54.45 13.12
N ALA A 145 -9.63 53.21 13.64
CA ALA A 145 -10.77 52.64 14.33
C ALA A 145 -10.81 53.08 15.82
N ASP A 146 -11.27 54.30 16.08
CA ASP A 146 -11.63 54.75 17.43
C ASP A 146 -13.14 54.50 17.70
N PRO A 147 -13.56 54.12 18.92
CA PRO A 147 -14.82 53.40 19.15
C PRO A 147 -16.01 54.34 19.44
N PRO A 148 -17.22 53.97 18.97
CA PRO A 148 -18.41 54.30 19.74
C PRO A 148 -19.36 53.10 19.89
N ASP A 149 -19.57 52.72 21.15
CA ASP A 149 -20.82 52.22 21.74
C ASP A 149 -21.61 51.10 21.01
N ARG A 150 -21.12 49.86 21.10
CA ARG A 150 -22.01 48.69 20.95
C ARG A 150 -21.72 47.50 21.87
N TYR A 151 -21.26 47.78 23.09
CA TYR A 151 -21.44 46.88 24.22
C TYR A 151 -22.11 47.63 25.37
N PRO A 152 -23.45 47.55 25.53
CA PRO A 152 -24.04 47.74 26.83
C PRO A 152 -23.69 46.51 27.68
N THR A 153 -22.70 46.69 28.54
CA THR A 153 -22.36 45.80 29.63
C THR A 153 -23.57 45.48 30.51
N LEU A 154 -23.69 44.18 30.84
CA LEU A 154 -24.13 43.58 32.12
C LEU A 154 -25.31 42.61 32.01
N ARG A 155 -25.01 41.33 32.24
CA ARG A 155 -25.39 40.61 33.48
C ARG A 155 -24.59 39.31 33.61
N SER A 156 -23.47 39.37 34.34
CA SER A 156 -23.17 38.31 35.30
C SER A 156 -23.83 38.71 36.62
N ALA A 157 -24.81 37.94 37.05
CA ALA A 157 -25.24 37.92 38.44
C ALA A 157 -24.31 36.91 39.13
N SER A 158 -23.59 37.25 40.19
CA SER A 158 -24.20 37.83 41.37
C SER A 158 -23.23 38.70 42.19
N LYS A 159 -23.69 39.94 42.41
CA LYS A 159 -23.39 40.88 43.51
C LYS A 159 -21.97 41.42 43.64
N ALA A 160 -21.79 42.54 42.94
CA ALA A 160 -21.25 43.82 43.42
C ALA A 160 -20.06 43.83 44.42
N THR A 161 -18.98 44.44 43.90
CA THR A 161 -18.06 45.38 44.59
C THR A 161 -16.69 44.83 45.02
N VAL A 162 -15.73 45.02 44.09
CA VAL A 162 -14.41 45.67 44.29
C VAL A 162 -13.32 44.94 45.11
N LEU A 163 -12.24 44.50 44.43
CA LEU A 163 -10.90 45.14 44.46
C LEU A 163 -9.90 44.35 43.58
N ARG A 164 -9.40 44.99 42.51
CA ARG A 164 -8.27 44.54 41.68
C ARG A 164 -6.93 44.81 42.38
N GLY A 165 -6.02 43.84 42.34
CA GLY A 165 -4.58 44.02 42.58
C GLY A 165 -3.81 44.23 41.27
N ALA A 166 -2.69 44.95 41.33
CA ALA A 166 -2.02 45.65 40.23
C ALA A 166 -1.05 44.79 39.37
N THR A 167 -0.95 45.15 38.09
CA THR A 167 0.07 44.70 37.11
C THR A 167 1.40 45.45 37.31
N LYS A 168 2.52 44.73 37.38
CA LYS A 168 3.87 45.33 37.30
C LYS A 168 4.36 45.40 35.84
N PRO A 169 5.08 46.46 35.45
CA PRO A 169 5.63 46.62 34.12
C PRO A 169 6.99 45.91 34.00
N VAL A 170 7.22 45.17 32.91
CA VAL A 170 8.55 44.67 32.56
C VAL A 170 9.33 45.80 31.86
N ARG A 171 10.51 46.02 32.40
CA ARG A 171 11.47 47.09 32.13
C ARG A 171 12.42 46.61 31.03
N ASN A 172 12.63 47.44 30.00
CA ASN A 172 13.71 47.26 29.03
C ASN A 172 15.06 47.27 29.77
N ASP A 173 15.84 46.21 29.62
CA ASP A 173 17.28 46.24 29.85
C ASP A 173 17.99 45.68 28.61
N ASP A 174 18.67 46.58 27.93
CA ASP A 174 19.60 46.33 26.83
C ASP A 174 20.87 45.67 27.40
N SER A 175 21.08 44.38 27.17
CA SER A 175 22.40 43.72 27.31
C SER A 175 22.42 42.32 26.68
N ASN A 176 23.08 42.23 25.52
CA ASN A 176 23.69 41.02 24.92
C ASN A 176 22.78 39.99 24.19
N PRO A 177 23.34 39.29 23.18
CA PRO A 177 23.23 39.71 21.79
C PRO A 177 22.18 38.90 21.03
N VAL A 178 21.58 39.55 20.03
CA VAL A 178 20.79 38.91 18.99
C VAL A 178 21.66 37.86 18.30
N LEU A 179 21.46 36.59 18.66
CA LEU A 179 21.81 35.46 17.79
C LEU A 179 20.87 35.55 16.59
N MET A 180 21.31 36.31 15.58
CA MET A 180 20.85 36.10 14.22
C MET A 180 21.18 34.66 13.88
N THR A 181 20.18 33.79 13.87
CA THR A 181 20.24 32.58 13.05
C THR A 181 20.26 33.03 11.60
N GLN A 182 21.47 33.32 11.12
CA GLN A 182 21.80 33.26 9.71
C GLN A 182 21.57 31.82 9.27
N GLN A 183 20.33 31.47 8.92
CA GLN A 183 20.14 30.45 7.90
C GLN A 183 20.63 31.07 6.59
N ILE A 184 21.93 30.88 6.35
CA ILE A 184 22.52 30.97 5.02
C ILE A 184 21.86 29.84 4.22
N VAL A 185 20.71 30.13 3.62
CA VAL A 185 20.24 29.38 2.46
C VAL A 185 21.26 29.66 1.39
N ARG A 186 22.18 28.70 1.16
CA ARG A 186 22.97 28.68 -0.06
C ARG A 186 21.98 28.46 -1.20
N GLU A 187 21.60 29.55 -1.84
CA GLU A 187 20.79 29.55 -3.04
C GLU A 187 21.52 28.69 -4.09
N VAL A 188 20.99 27.49 -4.33
CA VAL A 188 21.44 26.66 -5.44
C VAL A 188 21.01 27.39 -6.71
N GLN A 189 21.98 28.03 -7.38
CA GLN A 189 21.78 28.57 -8.71
C GLN A 189 21.50 27.42 -9.68
N ILE A 190 20.23 27.04 -9.81
CA ILE A 190 19.77 26.28 -10.96
C ILE A 190 19.75 27.28 -12.12
N LYS A 191 20.79 27.22 -12.96
CA LYS A 191 20.70 27.79 -14.31
C LYS A 191 19.53 27.10 -15.01
N ALA A 192 18.42 27.82 -15.17
CA ALA A 192 17.35 27.42 -16.06
C ALA A 192 17.95 27.22 -17.46
N ILE A 193 18.10 25.95 -17.86
CA ILE A 193 18.54 25.60 -19.20
C ILE A 193 17.42 26.04 -20.15
N ASN A 194 17.74 27.05 -20.96
CA ASN A 194 16.85 27.58 -21.97
C ASN A 194 16.60 26.49 -23.03
N GLN A 195 15.43 25.83 -22.99
CA GLN A 195 15.05 24.75 -23.92
C GLN A 195 15.22 25.14 -25.39
N LYS A 196 14.95 26.40 -25.75
CA LYS A 196 15.16 26.92 -27.12
C LYS A 196 16.63 27.08 -27.50
N GLY A 197 17.53 27.25 -26.53
CA GLY A 197 18.98 27.25 -26.75
C GLY A 197 19.51 25.83 -26.96
N LEU A 198 18.97 24.85 -26.24
CA LEU A 198 19.34 23.44 -26.35
C LEU A 198 18.86 22.82 -27.67
N GLU A 199 17.67 23.18 -28.16
CA GLU A 199 17.17 22.78 -29.48
C GLU A 199 18.00 23.38 -30.61
N LYS A 200 18.41 24.65 -30.50
CA LYS A 200 19.33 25.26 -31.46
C LYS A 200 20.72 24.63 -31.41
N LEU A 201 21.21 24.23 -30.23
CA LEU A 201 22.48 23.51 -30.07
C LEU A 201 22.41 22.06 -30.56
N ARG A 202 21.27 21.36 -30.42
CA ARG A 202 21.02 20.04 -31.03
C ARG A 202 20.89 20.15 -32.54
N ALA A 203 20.13 21.12 -33.05
CA ALA A 203 20.00 21.36 -34.49
C ALA A 203 21.32 21.79 -35.13
N THR A 204 22.17 22.57 -34.44
CA THR A 204 23.51 22.92 -34.94
C THR A 204 24.52 21.78 -34.79
N ARG A 205 24.35 20.87 -33.82
CA ARG A 205 25.17 19.65 -33.72
C ARG A 205 24.79 18.63 -34.80
N GLU A 206 23.51 18.40 -35.05
CA GLU A 206 23.00 17.53 -36.13
C GLU A 206 23.33 18.08 -37.52
N ALA A 207 23.27 19.41 -37.73
CA ALA A 207 23.70 20.02 -38.99
C ALA A 207 25.20 19.86 -39.23
N LYS A 208 26.03 19.94 -38.18
CA LYS A 208 27.49 19.79 -38.26
C LYS A 208 27.93 18.32 -38.45
N GLU A 209 27.12 17.38 -37.96
CA GLU A 209 27.30 15.93 -38.15
C GLU A 209 26.87 15.48 -39.57
N ASN A 210 25.85 16.13 -40.15
CA ASN A 210 25.47 15.92 -41.56
C ASN A 210 26.45 16.54 -42.58
N GLU A 211 27.14 17.63 -42.24
CA GLU A 211 28.18 18.22 -43.11
C GLU A 211 29.49 17.42 -43.12
N THR A 212 29.77 16.60 -42.11
CA THR A 212 31.01 15.80 -42.02
C THR A 212 30.93 14.45 -42.75
N LEU A 213 29.75 14.06 -43.26
CA LEU A 213 29.54 12.82 -44.01
C LEU A 213 29.29 13.02 -45.52
N GLY A 214 29.44 14.24 -46.04
CA GLY A 214 29.14 14.56 -47.42
C GLY A 214 30.34 15.01 -48.24
N TYR A 215 31.29 14.13 -48.59
CA TYR A 215 32.14 14.29 -49.80
C TYR A 215 32.95 13.02 -50.15
N SER A 216 32.36 12.11 -50.93
CA SER A 216 33.01 11.39 -52.06
C SER A 216 32.01 10.45 -52.72
N GLY A 217 31.81 10.62 -54.03
CA GLY A 217 30.72 10.02 -54.78
C GLY A 217 31.07 8.77 -55.61
N HIS A 218 29.99 8.16 -56.12
CA HIS A 218 29.84 7.37 -57.36
C HIS A 218 30.80 6.19 -57.63
N SER A 219 30.26 4.96 -57.65
CA SER A 219 30.17 4.13 -58.87
C SER A 219 29.32 2.84 -58.71
N SER A 220 28.52 2.62 -59.77
CA SER A 220 27.87 1.41 -60.30
C SER A 220 28.14 -0.01 -59.75
N GLY A 221 27.05 -0.73 -59.47
CA GLY A 221 26.64 -1.97 -60.17
C GLY A 221 27.38 -3.30 -59.91
N GLY A 222 26.63 -4.36 -59.55
CA GLY A 222 27.05 -5.75 -59.80
C GLY A 222 26.66 -6.77 -58.73
N LEU A 223 25.96 -7.82 -59.15
CA LEU A 223 25.55 -9.01 -58.41
C LEU A 223 26.72 -9.85 -57.88
N LEU A 224 26.53 -10.49 -56.71
CA LEU A 224 26.65 -11.94 -56.42
C LEU A 224 27.02 -12.20 -54.95
N GLY A 225 26.46 -13.29 -54.41
CA GLY A 225 26.51 -13.64 -53.00
C GLY A 225 27.85 -14.18 -52.49
N GLY A 226 27.91 -14.35 -51.18
CA GLY A 226 29.03 -14.98 -50.51
C GLY A 226 29.00 -14.76 -49.00
N VAL A 227 28.29 -15.67 -48.32
CA VAL A 227 28.72 -16.41 -47.12
C VAL A 227 29.62 -15.65 -46.12
N ALA A 228 29.07 -15.41 -44.93
CA ALA A 228 29.81 -15.02 -43.74
C ALA A 228 30.91 -16.05 -43.41
N SER A 229 32.14 -15.58 -43.25
CA SER A 229 33.20 -16.33 -42.57
C SER A 229 33.62 -15.55 -41.34
N PHE A 230 33.33 -16.15 -40.20
CA PHE A 230 33.89 -15.83 -38.90
C PHE A 230 35.38 -16.19 -38.93
N ASP A 231 36.27 -15.31 -38.46
CA ASP A 231 37.56 -15.78 -37.96
C ASP A 231 38.05 -14.92 -36.80
N SER A 232 38.45 -15.65 -35.76
CA SER A 232 38.99 -15.14 -34.50
C SER A 232 40.52 -15.13 -34.55
N ARG A 233 41.10 -14.13 -33.87
CA ARG A 233 42.48 -14.01 -33.32
C ARG A 233 43.51 -13.21 -34.14
N GLY A 234 44.09 -12.22 -33.46
CA GLY A 234 45.42 -11.69 -33.76
C GLY A 234 45.70 -10.31 -33.14
N LEU A 235 46.48 -10.29 -32.06
CA LEU A 235 46.94 -9.11 -31.32
C LEU A 235 47.83 -8.14 -32.12
N ASN A 236 47.88 -6.91 -31.58
CA ASN A 236 48.87 -5.82 -31.74
C ASN A 236 48.64 -4.77 -32.83
N GLY A 237 48.18 -3.60 -32.37
CA GLY A 237 48.35 -2.32 -33.04
C GLY A 237 48.03 -1.19 -32.08
N SER A 238 49.05 -0.59 -31.48
CA SER A 238 48.92 0.59 -30.63
C SER A 238 48.40 1.77 -31.45
N GLY A 239 47.21 2.24 -31.13
CA GLY A 239 46.64 3.49 -31.62
C GLY A 239 45.71 4.02 -30.55
N SER A 240 46.11 5.13 -29.94
CA SER A 240 45.29 5.94 -29.05
C SER A 240 44.00 6.35 -29.76
N SER A 241 42.91 5.62 -29.53
CA SER A 241 41.56 6.01 -29.93
C SER A 241 40.81 6.52 -28.70
N ASP A 242 40.34 7.75 -28.79
CA ASP A 242 39.42 8.40 -27.85
C ASP A 242 38.32 7.45 -27.32
N PRO A 243 37.99 7.51 -26.02
CA PRO A 243 36.90 6.71 -25.46
C PRO A 243 35.48 7.22 -25.80
N GLU A 244 35.34 8.26 -26.63
CA GLU A 244 34.05 8.90 -26.95
C GLU A 244 33.34 8.37 -28.22
N LEU A 245 33.91 7.39 -28.94
CA LEU A 245 33.27 6.78 -30.12
C LEU A 245 32.80 5.34 -29.87
N VAL A 246 32.13 5.10 -28.73
CA VAL A 246 31.27 3.92 -28.62
C VAL A 246 30.12 4.12 -29.59
N GLN A 247 30.11 3.37 -30.69
CA GLN A 247 29.01 3.38 -31.66
C GLN A 247 27.68 3.21 -30.93
N ARG A 248 26.83 4.24 -30.95
CA ARG A 248 25.45 4.16 -30.47
C ARG A 248 24.73 3.06 -31.26
N ARG A 249 24.50 1.91 -30.62
CA ARG A 249 23.77 0.79 -31.21
C ARG A 249 22.28 1.04 -31.10
N LYS A 250 21.54 0.76 -32.17
CA LYS A 250 20.07 0.89 -32.14
C LYS A 250 19.45 -0.21 -31.27
N PRO A 251 18.43 0.11 -30.46
CA PRO A 251 17.73 -0.87 -29.62
C PRO A 251 17.27 -2.12 -30.37
N LEU A 252 16.68 -1.97 -31.56
CA LEU A 252 16.17 -3.12 -32.33
C LEU A 252 17.30 -4.08 -32.78
N ASP A 253 18.49 -3.56 -33.08
CA ASP A 253 19.64 -4.40 -33.45
C ASP A 253 20.10 -5.25 -32.26
N LEU A 254 20.12 -4.67 -31.05
CA LEU A 254 20.43 -5.38 -29.81
C LEU A 254 19.37 -6.44 -29.49
N LEU A 255 18.09 -6.10 -29.60
CA LEU A 255 16.99 -7.06 -29.41
C LEU A 255 17.11 -8.23 -30.40
N ASN A 256 17.40 -7.94 -31.67
CA ASN A 256 17.61 -8.94 -32.72
C ASN A 256 18.80 -9.85 -32.40
N GLU A 257 19.91 -9.30 -31.89
CA GLU A 257 21.10 -10.04 -31.47
C GLU A 257 20.79 -10.99 -30.32
N ILE A 258 20.17 -10.48 -29.25
CA ILE A 258 19.84 -11.26 -28.04
C ILE A 258 18.86 -12.38 -28.36
N VAL A 259 17.79 -12.09 -29.11
CA VAL A 259 16.81 -13.09 -29.53
C VAL A 259 17.46 -14.14 -30.44
N THR A 260 18.31 -13.74 -31.40
CA THR A 260 19.01 -14.71 -32.26
C THR A 260 19.90 -15.63 -31.42
N ARG A 261 20.69 -15.06 -30.50
CA ARG A 261 21.58 -15.80 -29.60
C ARG A 261 20.79 -16.81 -28.77
N LYS A 262 19.67 -16.39 -28.19
CA LYS A 262 18.86 -17.26 -27.34
C LYS A 262 18.15 -18.35 -28.14
N LEU A 263 17.52 -18.03 -29.27
CA LEU A 263 16.88 -19.02 -30.14
C LEU A 263 17.88 -20.06 -30.66
N THR A 264 19.09 -19.64 -31.01
CA THR A 264 20.17 -20.56 -31.43
C THR A 264 20.54 -21.53 -30.32
N SER A 265 20.66 -21.06 -29.07
CA SER A 265 20.93 -21.94 -27.92
C SER A 265 19.78 -22.88 -27.58
N LEU A 266 18.54 -22.55 -27.98
CA LEU A 266 17.37 -23.43 -27.86
C LEU A 266 17.23 -24.38 -29.07
N GLY A 267 18.09 -24.27 -30.08
CA GLY A 267 18.02 -25.07 -31.31
C GLY A 267 16.85 -24.71 -32.22
N VAL A 268 16.25 -23.52 -32.07
CA VAL A 268 15.10 -23.06 -32.86
C VAL A 268 15.53 -22.03 -33.90
N ALA A 269 15.11 -22.24 -35.14
CA ALA A 269 15.29 -21.27 -36.23
C ALA A 269 13.94 -20.67 -36.63
N LEU A 270 13.84 -19.34 -36.61
CA LEU A 270 12.67 -18.62 -37.09
C LEU A 270 12.85 -18.27 -38.57
N GLU A 271 11.85 -18.59 -39.40
CA GLU A 271 11.84 -18.17 -40.80
C GLU A 271 11.60 -16.66 -40.91
N GLN A 272 12.46 -15.95 -41.64
CA GLN A 272 12.29 -14.52 -41.87
C GLN A 272 11.05 -14.27 -42.74
N ARG A 273 10.03 -13.61 -42.19
CA ARG A 273 8.87 -13.14 -42.94
C ARG A 273 9.02 -11.65 -43.28
N GLY A 274 9.20 -11.36 -44.57
CA GLY A 274 8.94 -10.06 -45.20
C GLY A 274 9.43 -8.81 -44.47
N GLY A 275 10.74 -8.53 -44.51
CA GLY A 275 11.31 -7.23 -44.12
C GLY A 275 11.19 -6.83 -42.64
N LYS A 276 10.58 -7.68 -41.79
CA LYS A 276 10.44 -7.45 -40.35
C LYS A 276 11.74 -7.76 -39.59
N ASP A 277 11.91 -7.07 -38.48
CA ASP A 277 12.99 -7.35 -37.51
C ASP A 277 12.80 -8.74 -36.88
N LYS A 278 13.90 -9.40 -36.51
CA LYS A 278 13.86 -10.74 -35.90
C LYS A 278 13.09 -10.76 -34.59
N PHE A 279 13.18 -9.69 -33.79
CA PHE A 279 12.40 -9.53 -32.57
C PHE A 279 10.90 -9.48 -32.88
N GLU A 280 10.49 -8.74 -33.91
CA GLU A 280 9.10 -8.67 -34.35
C GLU A 280 8.60 -10.03 -34.87
N VAL A 281 9.42 -10.74 -35.66
CA VAL A 281 9.11 -12.12 -36.10
C VAL A 281 8.99 -13.07 -34.91
N PHE A 282 9.83 -12.93 -33.88
CA PHE A 282 9.72 -13.71 -32.65
C PHE A 282 8.39 -13.45 -31.93
N VAL A 283 7.98 -12.18 -31.79
CA VAL A 283 6.69 -11.84 -31.20
C VAL A 283 5.54 -12.46 -32.00
N ASP A 284 5.53 -12.30 -33.33
CA ASP A 284 4.51 -12.93 -34.19
C ASP A 284 4.46 -14.45 -33.99
N CYS A 285 5.63 -15.12 -33.95
CA CYS A 285 5.70 -16.57 -33.75
C CYS A 285 5.22 -17.03 -32.36
N ALA A 286 5.42 -16.22 -31.31
CA ALA A 286 4.96 -16.51 -29.97
C ALA A 286 3.43 -16.58 -29.89
N PHE A 287 2.71 -15.76 -30.67
CA PHE A 287 1.24 -15.78 -30.73
C PHE A 287 0.67 -16.72 -31.78
N GLU A 288 1.44 -17.11 -32.80
CA GLU A 288 1.02 -18.13 -33.77
C GLU A 288 1.03 -19.55 -33.19
N GLY A 289 1.79 -19.82 -32.11
CA GLY A 289 1.78 -21.07 -31.35
C GLY A 289 2.27 -22.31 -32.11
N ARG A 290 2.81 -22.15 -33.33
CA ARG A 290 3.21 -23.26 -34.21
C ARG A 290 4.70 -23.60 -34.17
N VAL A 291 5.53 -22.73 -33.60
CA VAL A 291 7.01 -22.82 -33.73
C VAL A 291 7.72 -22.85 -32.38
N LEU A 292 7.17 -22.22 -31.35
CA LEU A 292 7.77 -22.13 -30.02
C LEU A 292 6.74 -22.49 -28.96
N GLU A 293 7.13 -23.29 -27.97
CA GLU A 293 6.33 -23.54 -26.77
C GLU A 293 6.36 -22.33 -25.83
N ASP A 294 5.32 -22.15 -25.01
CA ASP A 294 5.19 -21.01 -24.11
C ASP A 294 6.37 -20.86 -23.13
N ARG A 295 6.92 -21.98 -22.67
CA ARG A 295 8.11 -21.98 -21.79
C ARG A 295 9.36 -21.48 -22.52
N GLN A 296 9.53 -21.84 -23.80
CA GLN A 296 10.67 -21.41 -24.61
C GLN A 296 10.58 -19.92 -24.94
N CYS A 297 9.41 -19.44 -25.34
CA CYS A 297 9.14 -18.01 -25.53
C CYS A 297 9.41 -17.20 -24.27
N ALA A 298 8.95 -17.68 -23.10
CA ALA A 298 9.25 -17.02 -21.82
C ALA A 298 10.76 -17.01 -21.50
N GLN A 299 11.51 -18.05 -21.87
CA GLN A 299 12.98 -18.06 -21.73
C GLN A 299 13.68 -17.07 -22.65
N VAL A 300 13.15 -16.80 -23.85
CA VAL A 300 13.66 -15.76 -24.74
C VAL A 300 13.43 -14.37 -24.14
N LEU A 301 12.24 -14.10 -23.61
CA LEU A 301 11.96 -12.85 -22.90
C LEU A 301 12.84 -12.68 -21.66
N ARG A 302 13.08 -13.74 -20.88
CA ARG A 302 14.00 -13.68 -19.73
C ARG A 302 15.45 -13.41 -20.12
N ALA A 303 15.91 -13.88 -21.28
CA ALA A 303 17.26 -13.54 -21.74
C ALA A 303 17.43 -12.03 -22.00
N LEU A 304 16.35 -11.31 -22.33
CA LEU A 304 16.38 -9.85 -22.46
C LEU A 304 16.53 -9.14 -21.12
N VAL A 305 16.12 -9.78 -20.01
CA VAL A 305 16.31 -9.26 -18.65
C VAL A 305 17.80 -9.20 -18.32
N ASP A 306 18.56 -10.21 -18.72
CA ASP A 306 20.01 -10.30 -18.45
C ASP A 306 20.81 -9.19 -19.16
N ASP A 307 20.31 -8.70 -20.31
CA ASP A 307 20.93 -7.63 -21.10
C ASP A 307 20.22 -6.25 -20.93
N SER A 308 19.38 -6.09 -19.89
CA SER A 308 18.53 -4.90 -19.71
C SER A 308 19.30 -3.60 -19.53
N ASP A 309 20.52 -3.64 -18.97
CA ASP A 309 21.38 -2.46 -18.79
C ASP A 309 21.84 -1.88 -20.15
N VAL A 310 22.24 -2.74 -21.09
CA VAL A 310 22.65 -2.30 -22.44
C VAL A 310 21.44 -1.79 -23.24
N LEU A 311 20.29 -2.47 -23.11
CA LEU A 311 19.05 -2.03 -23.73
C LEU A 311 18.58 -0.68 -23.17
N ALA A 312 18.72 -0.44 -21.86
CA ALA A 312 18.35 0.81 -21.22
C ALA A 312 19.15 1.99 -21.81
N ILE A 313 20.47 1.84 -21.95
CA ILE A 313 21.33 2.86 -22.59
C ILE A 313 20.84 3.15 -24.01
N ALA A 314 20.60 2.12 -24.81
CA ALA A 314 20.16 2.27 -26.18
C ALA A 314 18.78 2.96 -26.28
N PHE A 315 17.82 2.63 -25.42
CA PHE A 315 16.50 3.25 -25.44
C PHE A 315 16.52 4.71 -24.97
N LEU A 316 17.42 5.07 -24.05
CA LEU A 316 17.63 6.46 -23.64
C LEU A 316 18.29 7.28 -24.77
N ASP A 317 19.22 6.69 -25.52
CA ASP A 317 19.84 7.33 -26.70
C ASP A 317 18.86 7.44 -27.89
N PHE A 318 17.93 6.49 -28.04
CA PHE A 318 16.93 6.44 -29.11
C PHE A 318 15.48 6.33 -28.60
N PRO A 319 14.93 7.36 -27.92
CA PRO A 319 13.62 7.28 -27.25
C PRO A 319 12.45 6.91 -28.17
N ARG A 320 12.50 7.30 -29.46
CA ARG A 320 11.44 6.98 -30.43
C ARG A 320 11.32 5.49 -30.72
N GLU A 321 12.42 4.74 -30.65
CA GLU A 321 12.40 3.28 -30.86
C GLU A 321 11.72 2.56 -29.68
N PHE A 322 11.70 3.18 -28.50
CA PHE A 322 10.99 2.65 -27.33
C PHE A 322 9.49 2.53 -27.58
N TRP A 323 8.87 3.45 -28.33
CA TRP A 323 7.45 3.33 -28.71
C TRP A 323 7.15 2.07 -29.55
N LYS A 324 8.06 1.70 -30.47
CA LYS A 324 7.90 0.45 -31.25
C LYS A 324 8.02 -0.75 -30.31
N PHE A 325 9.02 -0.74 -29.43
CA PHE A 325 9.23 -1.81 -28.45
C PHE A 325 8.02 -1.98 -27.51
N THR A 326 7.50 -0.91 -26.91
CA THR A 326 6.31 -1.00 -26.03
C THR A 326 5.08 -1.49 -26.79
N GLY A 327 4.94 -1.11 -28.07
CA GLY A 327 3.92 -1.65 -28.97
C GLY A 327 4.02 -3.18 -29.15
N LEU A 328 5.22 -3.70 -29.34
CA LEU A 328 5.48 -5.15 -29.47
C LEU A 328 5.31 -5.90 -28.14
N MET A 329 5.54 -5.24 -27.01
CA MET A 329 5.37 -5.84 -25.68
C MET A 329 3.92 -5.86 -25.19
N THR A 330 3.08 -4.94 -25.68
CA THR A 330 1.68 -4.77 -25.23
C THR A 330 0.83 -6.05 -25.37
N PRO A 331 0.91 -6.83 -26.47
CA PRO A 331 0.17 -8.09 -26.60
C PRO A 331 0.45 -9.09 -25.48
N PHE A 332 1.72 -9.21 -25.03
CA PHE A 332 2.07 -10.12 -23.93
C PHE A 332 1.37 -9.74 -22.62
N LEU A 333 1.18 -8.44 -22.37
CA LEU A 333 0.47 -7.93 -21.20
C LEU A 333 -1.06 -7.99 -21.36
N ARG A 334 -1.57 -7.79 -22.57
CA ARG A 334 -3.01 -7.64 -22.82
C ARG A 334 -3.73 -8.98 -22.98
N GLU A 335 -3.18 -9.89 -23.77
CA GLU A 335 -3.88 -11.10 -24.22
C GLU A 335 -3.79 -12.25 -23.21
N ASN A 336 -2.74 -12.27 -22.39
CA ASN A 336 -2.47 -13.37 -21.45
C ASN A 336 -2.96 -13.06 -20.04
N ASP A 337 -3.40 -14.06 -19.29
CA ASP A 337 -3.71 -13.93 -17.87
C ASP A 337 -2.46 -13.64 -17.02
N GLU A 338 -2.66 -13.08 -15.84
CA GLU A 338 -1.56 -12.68 -14.95
C GLU A 338 -0.67 -13.85 -14.49
N GLU A 339 -1.24 -15.06 -14.44
CA GLU A 339 -0.50 -16.27 -14.06
C GLU A 339 0.29 -16.87 -15.24
N HIS A 340 -0.02 -16.45 -16.47
CA HIS A 340 0.59 -16.96 -17.68
C HIS A 340 2.08 -16.61 -17.74
N VAL A 341 2.89 -17.53 -18.27
CA VAL A 341 4.35 -17.37 -18.33
C VAL A 341 4.79 -16.18 -19.19
N TYR A 342 4.02 -15.83 -20.22
CA TYR A 342 4.26 -14.63 -21.04
C TYR A 342 4.05 -13.34 -20.29
N PHE A 343 2.95 -13.27 -19.53
CA PHE A 343 2.65 -12.08 -18.75
C PHE A 343 3.75 -11.83 -17.72
N LYS A 344 4.11 -12.87 -16.96
CA LYS A 344 5.19 -12.79 -15.95
C LYS A 344 6.52 -12.37 -16.57
N ALA A 345 6.94 -13.03 -17.64
CA ALA A 345 8.22 -12.71 -18.29
C ALA A 345 8.25 -11.29 -18.91
N ALA A 346 7.13 -10.82 -19.48
CA ALA A 346 7.02 -9.46 -20.01
C ALA A 346 7.04 -8.39 -18.89
N VAL A 347 6.38 -8.66 -17.76
CA VAL A 347 6.42 -7.79 -16.58
C VAL A 347 7.85 -7.73 -16.04
N ASP A 348 8.52 -8.86 -15.85
CA ASP A 348 9.90 -8.92 -15.34
C ASP A 348 10.87 -8.12 -16.23
N LEU A 349 10.73 -8.25 -17.56
CA LEU A 349 11.52 -7.49 -18.52
C LEU A 349 11.30 -5.98 -18.40
N LEU A 350 10.03 -5.52 -18.37
CA LEU A 350 9.73 -4.09 -18.28
C LEU A 350 10.12 -3.50 -16.93
N LEU A 351 10.00 -4.25 -15.83
CA LEU A 351 10.48 -3.83 -14.51
C LEU A 351 12.00 -3.68 -14.49
N SER A 352 12.73 -4.69 -14.96
CA SER A 352 14.19 -4.64 -15.02
C SER A 352 14.68 -3.51 -15.92
N LEU A 353 14.10 -3.37 -17.11
CA LEU A 353 14.45 -2.31 -18.05
C LEU A 353 14.18 -0.91 -17.47
N GLY A 354 13.03 -0.71 -16.83
CA GLY A 354 12.69 0.56 -16.19
C GLY A 354 13.70 0.94 -15.11
N GLN A 355 14.02 -0.01 -14.22
CA GLN A 355 14.99 0.21 -13.15
C GLN A 355 16.38 0.58 -13.70
N GLN A 356 16.82 -0.09 -14.77
CA GLN A 356 18.08 0.25 -15.44
C GLN A 356 18.02 1.63 -16.11
N CYS A 357 16.90 1.98 -16.77
CA CYS A 357 16.72 3.32 -17.32
C CYS A 357 16.80 4.39 -16.23
N VAL A 358 16.15 4.19 -15.08
CA VAL A 358 16.18 5.13 -13.94
C VAL A 358 17.59 5.26 -13.37
N HIS A 359 18.31 4.14 -13.22
CA HIS A 359 19.68 4.13 -12.72
C HIS A 359 20.64 4.94 -13.61
N ARG A 360 20.40 4.93 -14.93
CA ARG A 360 21.22 5.65 -15.92
C ARG A 360 20.83 7.12 -16.07
N ASP A 361 19.54 7.39 -16.29
CA ASP A 361 18.96 8.72 -16.41
C ASP A 361 17.49 8.70 -15.96
N GLY A 362 17.27 9.07 -14.69
CA GLY A 362 15.94 9.14 -14.10
C GLY A 362 14.98 10.10 -14.81
N THR A 363 15.47 11.20 -15.40
CA THR A 363 14.61 12.15 -16.13
C THR A 363 14.21 11.56 -17.48
N GLY A 364 15.17 10.99 -18.21
CA GLY A 364 14.93 10.28 -19.45
C GLY A 364 13.96 9.11 -19.28
N ALA A 365 14.12 8.32 -18.22
CA ALA A 365 13.24 7.21 -17.89
C ALA A 365 11.79 7.67 -17.64
N ALA A 366 11.60 8.74 -16.87
CA ALA A 366 10.28 9.29 -16.60
C ALA A 366 9.60 9.84 -17.87
N LEU A 367 10.36 10.39 -18.81
CA LEU A 367 9.85 10.79 -20.12
C LEU A 367 9.43 9.58 -20.97
N LEU A 368 10.24 8.51 -21.00
CA LEU A 368 9.87 7.26 -21.69
C LEU A 368 8.56 6.68 -21.14
N MET A 369 8.40 6.71 -19.82
CA MET A 369 7.18 6.29 -19.13
C MET A 369 5.98 7.14 -19.58
N THR A 370 6.10 8.47 -19.47
CA THR A 370 4.98 9.39 -19.69
C THR A 370 4.56 9.45 -21.16
N GLU A 371 5.52 9.51 -22.10
CA GLU A 371 5.23 9.67 -23.54
C GLU A 371 4.85 8.35 -24.23
N PHE A 372 5.42 7.22 -23.82
CA PHE A 372 5.31 5.97 -24.58
C PHE A 372 4.66 4.82 -23.82
N LEU A 373 4.87 4.71 -22.51
CA LEU A 373 4.38 3.57 -21.72
C LEU A 373 2.96 3.82 -21.20
N LEU A 374 2.74 4.94 -20.52
CA LEU A 374 1.46 5.33 -19.94
C LEU A 374 0.33 5.31 -20.99
N PRO A 375 0.45 5.92 -22.18
CA PRO A 375 -0.62 5.87 -23.19
C PRO A 375 -0.95 4.45 -23.69
N LYS A 376 0.02 3.53 -23.68
CA LYS A 376 -0.18 2.12 -24.09
C LYS A 376 -0.82 1.28 -22.98
N LEU A 377 -0.51 1.58 -21.72
CA LEU A 377 -1.03 0.84 -20.57
C LEU A 377 -2.40 1.34 -20.10
N THR A 378 -2.74 2.61 -20.29
CA THR A 378 -4.04 3.19 -19.89
C THR A 378 -5.25 2.37 -20.33
N PRO A 379 -5.36 1.92 -21.60
CA PRO A 379 -6.47 1.04 -22.01
C PRO A 379 -6.49 -0.28 -21.24
N SER A 380 -5.33 -0.84 -20.90
CA SER A 380 -5.26 -2.09 -20.14
C SER A 380 -5.66 -1.90 -18.68
N LEU A 381 -5.31 -0.76 -18.08
CA LEU A 381 -5.71 -0.41 -16.70
C LEU A 381 -7.24 -0.32 -16.56
N SER A 382 -7.94 0.21 -17.57
CA SER A 382 -9.40 0.31 -17.54
C SER A 382 -10.10 -1.03 -17.77
N HIS A 383 -9.61 -1.86 -18.68
CA HIS A 383 -10.28 -3.12 -19.06
C HIS A 383 -9.97 -4.29 -18.12
N TYR A 384 -8.81 -4.32 -17.46
CA TYR A 384 -8.35 -5.50 -16.72
C TYR A 384 -8.01 -5.18 -15.26
N ALA A 385 -8.98 -5.34 -14.36
CA ALA A 385 -8.81 -5.06 -12.93
C ALA A 385 -7.68 -5.89 -12.27
N SER A 386 -7.55 -7.18 -12.61
CA SER A 386 -6.51 -8.07 -12.06
C SER A 386 -5.09 -7.65 -12.46
N LYS A 387 -4.94 -6.98 -13.61
CA LYS A 387 -3.63 -6.56 -14.14
C LYS A 387 -3.19 -5.20 -13.63
N ARG A 388 -4.03 -4.43 -12.93
CA ARG A 388 -3.70 -3.06 -12.50
C ARG A 388 -2.42 -3.01 -11.66
N ALA A 389 -2.29 -3.90 -10.67
CA ALA A 389 -1.12 -3.93 -9.80
C ALA A 389 0.22 -4.13 -10.55
N PRO A 390 0.40 -5.19 -11.36
CA PRO A 390 1.63 -5.35 -12.13
C PRO A 390 1.86 -4.24 -13.16
N LEU A 391 0.81 -3.69 -13.78
CA LEU A 391 0.94 -2.58 -14.73
C LEU A 391 1.38 -1.28 -14.06
N LEU A 392 0.86 -0.95 -12.88
CA LEU A 392 1.28 0.22 -12.11
C LEU A 392 2.72 0.07 -11.59
N ARG A 393 3.13 -1.14 -11.19
CA ARG A 393 4.53 -1.45 -10.87
C ARG A 393 5.47 -1.20 -12.05
N ILE A 394 5.05 -1.56 -13.26
CA ILE A 394 5.79 -1.23 -14.48
C ILE A 394 5.96 0.28 -14.63
N LEU A 395 4.92 1.09 -14.40
CA LEU A 395 5.05 2.54 -14.47
C LEU A 395 6.06 3.07 -13.44
N TYR A 396 5.94 2.68 -12.17
CA TYR A 396 6.85 3.10 -11.09
C TYR A 396 8.31 2.66 -11.33
N ALA A 397 8.54 1.54 -12.02
CA ALA A 397 9.89 1.10 -12.35
C ALA A 397 10.67 2.08 -13.24
N PHE A 398 9.97 2.92 -14.03
CA PHE A 398 10.60 3.95 -14.88
C PHE A 398 10.67 5.33 -14.20
N VAL A 399 10.39 5.41 -12.90
CA VAL A 399 10.35 6.67 -12.14
C VAL A 399 11.43 6.62 -11.05
N PRO A 400 12.18 7.72 -10.82
CA PRO A 400 13.07 7.82 -9.68
C PRO A 400 12.32 7.62 -8.35
N ASP A 401 12.93 6.87 -7.44
CA ASP A 401 12.39 6.57 -6.11
C ASP A 401 12.50 7.81 -5.19
N THR A 402 11.70 8.83 -5.51
CA THR A 402 11.65 10.11 -4.81
C THR A 402 10.20 10.59 -4.78
N VAL A 403 9.79 11.18 -3.66
CA VAL A 403 8.41 11.66 -3.47
C VAL A 403 7.96 12.60 -4.60
N LEU A 404 8.81 13.55 -5.00
CA LEU A 404 8.48 14.50 -6.07
C LEU A 404 8.20 13.81 -7.41
N ALA A 405 8.99 12.79 -7.78
CA ALA A 405 8.80 12.07 -9.03
C ALA A 405 7.54 11.19 -9.01
N HIS A 406 7.22 10.60 -7.86
CA HIS A 406 5.96 9.87 -7.65
C HIS A 406 4.76 10.81 -7.75
N ILE A 407 4.79 12.00 -7.14
CA ILE A 407 3.74 13.03 -7.28
C ILE A 407 3.54 13.43 -8.74
N GLN A 408 4.62 13.66 -9.49
CA GLN A 408 4.54 13.99 -10.92
C GLN A 408 3.91 12.83 -11.72
N THR A 409 4.30 11.60 -11.44
CA THR A 409 3.75 10.40 -12.06
C THR A 409 2.26 10.25 -11.77
N ILE A 410 1.84 10.49 -10.53
CA ILE A 410 0.43 10.47 -10.13
C ILE A 410 -0.37 11.55 -10.87
N LYS A 411 0.20 12.75 -11.07
CA LYS A 411 -0.43 13.82 -11.87
C LYS A 411 -0.61 13.41 -13.33
N HIS A 412 0.41 12.81 -13.95
CA HIS A 412 0.30 12.30 -15.32
C HIS A 412 -0.72 11.16 -15.43
N LEU A 413 -0.76 10.27 -14.44
CA LEU A 413 -1.76 9.21 -14.38
C LEU A 413 -3.18 9.79 -14.23
N ARG A 414 -3.34 10.83 -13.42
CA ARG A 414 -4.60 11.57 -13.27
C ARG A 414 -5.05 12.19 -14.58
N GLU A 415 -4.14 12.83 -15.32
CA GLU A 415 -4.43 13.41 -16.63
C GLU A 415 -4.82 12.32 -17.65
N ALA A 416 -4.10 11.20 -17.66
CA ALA A 416 -4.40 10.07 -18.54
C ALA A 416 -5.74 9.37 -18.22
N LEU A 417 -6.23 9.50 -16.98
CA LEU A 417 -7.48 8.91 -16.49
C LEU A 417 -8.53 9.98 -16.14
N ALA A 418 -8.47 11.16 -16.76
CA ALA A 418 -9.32 12.29 -16.41
C ALA A 418 -10.83 11.98 -16.45
N ASP A 419 -11.25 11.09 -17.34
CA ASP A 419 -12.66 10.69 -17.52
C ASP A 419 -13.12 9.58 -16.55
N ASP A 420 -12.21 8.93 -15.81
CA ASP A 420 -12.51 7.81 -14.90
C ASP A 420 -11.84 8.00 -13.53
N ILE A 421 -12.42 8.93 -12.77
CA ILE A 421 -12.01 9.25 -11.40
C ILE A 421 -12.00 8.00 -10.49
N PRO A 422 -13.02 7.12 -10.50
CA PRO A 422 -13.00 5.89 -9.71
C PRO A 422 -11.80 5.00 -10.01
N LEU A 423 -11.44 4.82 -11.30
CA LEU A 423 -10.27 4.05 -11.70
C LEU A 423 -8.96 4.70 -11.23
N PHE A 424 -8.87 6.03 -11.33
CA PHE A 424 -7.71 6.77 -10.82
C PHE A 424 -7.54 6.57 -9.30
N ILE A 425 -8.60 6.71 -8.52
CA ILE A 425 -8.55 6.48 -7.06
C ILE A 425 -8.17 5.02 -6.79
N HIS A 426 -8.72 4.06 -7.55
CA HIS A 426 -8.32 2.66 -7.43
C HIS A 426 -6.82 2.45 -7.69
N ALA A 427 -6.25 3.13 -8.70
CA ALA A 427 -4.82 3.08 -8.94
C ALA A 427 -4.01 3.62 -7.74
N LEU A 428 -4.46 4.72 -7.11
CA LEU A 428 -3.81 5.25 -5.90
C LEU A 428 -3.79 4.26 -4.74
N THR A 429 -4.85 3.45 -4.57
CA THR A 429 -4.90 2.42 -3.52
C THR A 429 -3.84 1.34 -3.71
N ILE A 430 -3.35 1.15 -4.93
CA ILE A 430 -2.24 0.25 -5.24
C ILE A 430 -0.91 0.99 -5.06
N LEU A 431 -0.81 2.21 -5.58
CA LEU A 431 0.44 2.98 -5.57
C LEU A 431 0.93 3.31 -4.16
N ILE A 432 0.02 3.61 -3.21
CA ILE A 432 0.40 3.87 -1.82
C ILE A 432 1.13 2.67 -1.19
N GLY A 433 0.79 1.45 -1.59
CA GLY A 433 1.47 0.22 -1.14
C GLY A 433 2.82 -0.03 -1.82
N LEU A 434 3.19 0.77 -2.83
CA LEU A 434 4.50 0.77 -3.47
C LEU A 434 5.41 1.88 -2.96
N GLU A 435 4.88 2.81 -2.17
CA GLU A 435 5.67 3.91 -1.59
C GLU A 435 6.63 3.37 -0.53
N ARG A 436 7.88 3.84 -0.59
CA ARG A 436 8.92 3.53 0.41
C ARG A 436 9.04 4.62 1.46
N GLU A 437 8.80 5.85 1.04
CA GLU A 437 8.83 7.05 1.88
C GLU A 437 7.58 7.88 1.59
N LEU A 438 7.02 8.46 2.65
CA LEU A 438 5.87 9.36 2.59
C LEU A 438 6.31 10.70 3.18
N ASP A 439 5.94 11.80 2.52
CA ASP A 439 6.02 13.15 3.08
C ASP A 439 4.62 13.75 3.21
N GLU A 440 4.51 14.88 3.90
CA GLU A 440 3.24 15.59 4.11
C GLU A 440 2.49 15.82 2.78
N THR A 441 3.20 16.21 1.71
CA THR A 441 2.56 16.55 0.43
C THR A 441 1.99 15.34 -0.30
N LEU A 442 2.67 14.21 -0.25
CA LEU A 442 2.22 12.96 -0.85
C LEU A 442 1.11 12.33 -0.02
N VAL A 443 1.21 12.41 1.31
CA VAL A 443 0.17 11.97 2.24
C VAL A 443 -1.11 12.76 2.02
N ASP A 444 -1.04 14.09 1.97
CA ASP A 444 -2.20 14.96 1.68
C ASP A 444 -2.90 14.57 0.37
N LEU A 445 -2.11 14.29 -0.68
CA LEU A 445 -2.64 13.86 -1.97
C LEU A 445 -3.40 12.54 -1.83
N TYR A 446 -2.78 11.52 -1.23
CA TYR A 446 -3.40 10.21 -1.06
C TYR A 446 -4.62 10.29 -0.13
N HIS A 447 -4.54 11.04 0.96
CA HIS A 447 -5.61 11.22 1.94
C HIS A 447 -6.82 11.91 1.32
N TYR A 448 -6.60 12.98 0.55
CA TYR A 448 -7.66 13.67 -0.19
C TYR A 448 -8.46 12.72 -1.09
N TYR A 449 -7.78 11.93 -1.93
CA TYR A 449 -8.45 10.98 -2.81
C TYR A 449 -9.02 9.76 -2.07
N CYS A 450 -8.41 9.34 -0.96
CA CYS A 450 -8.97 8.32 -0.08
C CYS A 450 -10.33 8.76 0.47
N CYS A 451 -10.43 9.99 0.99
CA CYS A 451 -11.67 10.56 1.51
C CYS A 451 -12.78 10.58 0.44
N ILE A 452 -12.47 11.02 -0.78
CA ILE A 452 -13.40 10.98 -1.92
C ILE A 452 -13.85 9.53 -2.16
N GLY A 453 -12.91 8.59 -2.24
CA GLY A 453 -13.16 7.18 -2.47
C GLY A 453 -14.08 6.55 -1.41
N LEU A 454 -13.90 6.93 -0.14
CA LEU A 454 -14.74 6.49 0.97
C LEU A 454 -16.18 7.03 0.88
N GLU A 455 -16.43 8.15 0.19
CA GLU A 455 -17.78 8.72 -0.02
C GLU A 455 -18.49 8.09 -1.21
N THR A 456 -17.76 7.38 -2.07
CA THR A 456 -18.36 6.80 -3.27
C THR A 456 -19.37 5.70 -2.92
N PRO A 457 -20.43 5.52 -3.73
CA PRO A 457 -21.37 4.42 -3.56
C PRO A 457 -20.77 3.05 -3.94
N CYS A 458 -19.63 3.04 -4.65
CA CYS A 458 -18.97 1.82 -5.10
C CYS A 458 -18.27 1.12 -3.94
N GLU A 459 -18.87 0.04 -3.42
CA GLU A 459 -18.33 -0.71 -2.28
C GLU A 459 -16.94 -1.30 -2.54
N LYS A 460 -16.63 -1.65 -3.80
CA LYS A 460 -15.30 -2.14 -4.21
C LYS A 460 -14.22 -1.08 -4.05
N LEU A 461 -14.52 0.14 -4.52
CA LEU A 461 -13.61 1.27 -4.38
C LEU A 461 -13.48 1.68 -2.93
N ARG A 462 -14.59 1.69 -2.18
CA ARG A 462 -14.59 1.97 -0.74
C ARG A 462 -13.69 1.01 0.03
N ALA A 463 -13.78 -0.30 -0.24
CA ALA A 463 -12.89 -1.29 0.36
C ALA A 463 -11.41 -1.02 0.00
N ALA A 464 -11.12 -0.66 -1.25
CA ALA A 464 -9.76 -0.30 -1.66
C ALA A 464 -9.25 0.94 -0.89
N CYS A 465 -10.07 1.97 -0.72
CA CYS A 465 -9.69 3.18 0.01
C CYS A 465 -9.49 2.91 1.51
N LEU A 466 -10.26 2.02 2.11
CA LEU A 466 -10.02 1.60 3.50
C LEU A 466 -8.62 0.99 3.68
N SER A 467 -8.09 0.27 2.68
CA SER A 467 -6.71 -0.26 2.78
C SER A 467 -5.63 0.84 2.75
N MET A 468 -5.93 2.04 2.23
CA MET A 468 -4.99 3.17 2.26
C MET A 468 -4.80 3.72 3.68
N LEU A 469 -5.73 3.45 4.60
CA LEU A 469 -5.65 3.93 5.97
C LEU A 469 -4.53 3.24 6.75
N ILE A 470 -4.09 2.04 6.35
CA ILE A 470 -3.04 1.30 7.07
C ILE A 470 -1.66 1.99 6.91
N PRO A 471 -1.22 2.37 5.69
CA PRO A 471 -0.06 3.25 5.53
C PRO A 471 -0.18 4.57 6.29
N PHE A 472 -1.37 5.20 6.31
CA PHE A 472 -1.56 6.45 7.06
C PHE A 472 -1.36 6.25 8.56
N LEU A 473 -1.96 5.21 9.15
CA LEU A 473 -1.75 4.87 10.57
C LEU A 473 -0.28 4.66 10.93
N SER A 474 0.52 4.15 9.99
CA SER A 474 1.95 3.92 10.20
C SER A 474 2.79 5.19 10.06
N TYR A 475 2.25 6.21 9.40
CA TYR A 475 2.88 7.52 9.23
C TYR A 475 2.47 8.48 10.35
N ASP A 476 1.16 8.65 10.56
CA ASP A 476 0.55 9.50 11.58
C ASP A 476 -0.86 8.99 11.92
N LEU A 477 -1.11 8.69 13.19
CA LEU A 477 -2.41 8.24 13.68
C LEU A 477 -3.50 9.29 13.46
N ASP A 478 -3.17 10.58 13.56
CA ASP A 478 -4.13 11.68 13.52
C ASP A 478 -4.92 11.73 12.21
N LEU A 479 -4.30 11.32 11.11
CA LEU A 479 -4.91 11.24 9.78
C LEU A 479 -6.15 10.34 9.73
N VAL A 480 -6.28 9.40 10.66
CA VAL A 480 -7.36 8.42 10.72
C VAL A 480 -8.32 8.66 11.89
N LEU A 481 -7.91 9.37 12.95
CA LEU A 481 -8.75 9.62 14.13
C LEU A 481 -10.11 10.22 13.76
N ASP A 482 -10.10 11.28 12.96
CA ASP A 482 -11.32 11.98 12.53
C ASP A 482 -12.20 11.16 11.59
N LEU A 483 -11.62 10.12 10.98
CA LEU A 483 -12.35 9.20 10.10
C LEU A 483 -13.06 8.09 10.88
N LEU A 484 -12.60 7.73 12.08
CA LEU A 484 -13.12 6.59 12.85
C LEU A 484 -14.64 6.65 13.09
N PRO A 485 -15.25 7.77 13.53
CA PRO A 485 -16.70 7.84 13.70
C PRO A 485 -17.47 7.54 12.40
N ARG A 486 -16.90 7.95 11.26
CA ARG A 486 -17.44 7.70 9.93
C ARG A 486 -17.22 6.25 9.49
N LEU A 487 -16.08 5.63 9.82
CA LEU A 487 -15.82 4.21 9.56
C LEU A 487 -16.84 3.31 10.25
N THR A 488 -17.25 3.66 11.48
CA THR A 488 -18.32 2.96 12.21
C THR A 488 -19.66 3.01 11.46
N GLN A 489 -19.94 4.03 10.65
CA GLN A 489 -21.15 4.07 9.83
C GLN A 489 -21.08 3.13 8.61
N LEU A 490 -19.86 2.83 8.13
CA LEU A 490 -19.65 1.96 6.95
C LEU A 490 -19.89 0.47 7.26
N SER A 491 -19.75 0.06 8.52
CA SER A 491 -20.02 -1.32 8.95
C SER A 491 -21.52 -1.55 9.15
N SER A 492 -22.26 -1.50 8.04
CA SER A 492 -23.68 -1.82 8.02
C SER A 492 -23.92 -3.33 7.86
N ARG A 493 -25.10 -3.81 8.28
CA ARG A 493 -25.47 -5.23 8.14
C ARG A 493 -25.39 -5.73 6.69
N HIS A 494 -25.67 -4.85 5.73
CA HIS A 494 -25.69 -5.16 4.30
C HIS A 494 -24.41 -4.76 3.57
N ALA A 495 -23.41 -4.21 4.28
CA ALA A 495 -22.14 -3.85 3.66
C ALA A 495 -21.49 -5.09 3.07
N TRP A 496 -20.87 -4.91 1.90
CA TRP A 496 -20.10 -5.95 1.27
C TRP A 496 -18.98 -6.50 2.18
N TRP A 497 -18.74 -7.80 2.10
CA TRP A 497 -17.82 -8.51 3.02
C TRP A 497 -16.42 -7.90 3.04
N GLU A 498 -15.95 -7.37 1.91
CA GLU A 498 -14.61 -6.82 1.79
C GLU A 498 -14.46 -5.46 2.49
N VAL A 499 -15.54 -4.66 2.52
CA VAL A 499 -15.60 -3.43 3.34
C VAL A 499 -15.47 -3.81 4.81
N LYS A 500 -16.23 -4.80 5.26
CA LYS A 500 -16.19 -5.32 6.64
C LYS A 500 -14.79 -5.86 6.99
N ALA A 501 -14.16 -6.60 6.07
CA ALA A 501 -12.80 -7.11 6.25
C ALA A 501 -11.77 -5.99 6.40
N GLN A 502 -11.83 -4.97 5.55
CA GLN A 502 -10.91 -3.83 5.63
C GLN A 502 -11.13 -3.00 6.91
N LEU A 503 -12.38 -2.85 7.35
CA LEU A 503 -12.68 -2.21 8.63
C LEU A 503 -12.05 -2.99 9.80
N LEU A 504 -12.15 -4.32 9.82
CA LEU A 504 -11.45 -5.13 10.84
C LEU A 504 -9.93 -4.93 10.80
N ILE A 505 -9.33 -4.86 9.60
CA ILE A 505 -7.88 -4.68 9.46
C ILE A 505 -7.46 -3.30 9.95
N VAL A 506 -8.19 -2.24 9.60
CA VAL A 506 -7.90 -0.87 10.03
C VAL A 506 -8.08 -0.73 11.54
N SER A 507 -9.19 -1.21 12.10
CA SER A 507 -9.41 -1.22 13.55
C SER A 507 -8.33 -2.02 14.28
N SER A 508 -7.96 -3.18 13.74
CA SER A 508 -6.86 -3.97 14.28
C SER A 508 -5.52 -3.24 14.20
N ALA A 509 -5.23 -2.53 13.11
CA ALA A 509 -3.97 -1.80 12.97
C ALA A 509 -3.90 -0.64 13.97
N PHE A 510 -5.00 0.11 14.13
CA PHE A 510 -5.12 1.20 15.09
C PHE A 510 -4.87 0.71 16.52
N LEU A 511 -5.56 -0.36 16.96
CA LEU A 511 -5.39 -0.93 18.31
C LEU A 511 -3.95 -1.37 18.61
N ARG A 512 -3.17 -1.80 17.61
CA ARG A 512 -1.75 -2.15 17.82
C ARG A 512 -0.86 -0.92 18.02
N LEU A 513 -1.18 0.18 17.36
CA LEU A 513 -0.32 1.36 17.32
C LEU A 513 -0.66 2.36 18.43
N ALA A 514 -1.93 2.46 18.83
CA ALA A 514 -2.38 3.41 19.85
C ALA A 514 -1.60 3.31 21.18
N PRO A 515 -1.32 2.12 21.76
CA PRO A 515 -0.57 2.04 23.01
C PRO A 515 0.88 2.56 22.88
N SER A 516 1.55 2.27 21.76
CA SER A 516 2.93 2.71 21.53
C SER A 516 3.04 4.22 21.39
N HIS A 517 2.06 4.86 20.74
CA HIS A 517 2.02 6.32 20.63
C HIS A 517 1.71 7.01 21.96
N GLN A 518 0.87 6.41 22.82
CA GLN A 518 0.65 6.94 24.18
C GLN A 518 1.93 6.93 25.01
N SER A 519 2.73 5.87 24.93
CA SER A 519 4.01 5.78 25.65
C SER A 519 5.03 6.78 25.11
N GLN A 520 5.13 6.95 23.79
CA GLN A 520 6.07 7.91 23.17
C GLN A 520 5.74 9.36 23.54
N GLN A 521 4.46 9.75 23.51
CA GLN A 521 4.05 11.10 23.90
C GLN A 521 4.29 11.39 25.38
N GLN A 522 4.10 10.40 26.25
CA GLN A 522 4.41 10.55 27.68
C GLN A 522 5.92 10.74 27.91
N GLU A 523 6.77 10.00 27.19
CA GLU A 523 8.23 10.16 27.28
C GLU A 523 8.70 11.54 26.76
N GLU A 524 8.14 12.03 25.65
CA GLU A 524 8.45 13.35 25.09
C GLU A 524 7.98 14.49 26.01
N GLU A 525 6.77 14.39 26.59
CA GLU A 525 6.25 15.36 27.56
C GLU A 525 7.11 15.38 28.84
N GLU A 526 7.57 14.23 29.34
CA GLU A 526 8.45 14.15 30.51
C GLU A 526 9.83 14.79 30.25
N GLU A 527 10.44 14.56 29.07
CA GLU A 527 11.71 15.20 28.69
C GLU A 527 11.60 16.72 28.53
N GLU A 528 10.51 17.23 27.94
CA GLU A 528 10.27 18.67 27.82
C GLU A 528 10.02 19.32 29.18
N THR A 529 9.32 18.64 30.09
CA THR A 529 9.05 19.13 31.45
C THR A 529 10.32 19.15 32.32
N GLU A 530 11.29 18.25 32.07
CA GLU A 530 12.60 18.30 32.74
C GLU A 530 13.54 19.38 32.17
N ALA A 531 13.39 19.74 30.89
CA ALA A 531 14.15 20.80 30.23
C ALA A 531 13.65 22.22 30.59
N GLU A 532 12.33 22.40 30.76
CA GLU A 532 11.72 23.65 31.21
C GLU A 532 11.51 23.65 32.73
N GLY A 533 12.58 23.95 33.47
CA GLY A 533 12.56 23.98 34.94
C GLY A 533 11.39 24.78 35.54
N ASP A 534 10.59 24.11 36.37
CA ASP A 534 9.66 24.62 37.39
C ASP A 534 8.93 25.93 37.02
N SER A 535 8.18 25.90 35.92
CA SER A 535 7.11 26.88 35.69
C SER A 535 5.79 26.14 35.48
N GLY A 536 5.07 25.91 36.58
CA GLY A 536 3.79 25.20 36.65
C GLY A 536 2.66 25.85 35.85
N GLY A 537 2.70 25.70 34.52
CA GLY A 537 1.53 25.76 33.64
C GLY A 537 0.70 24.47 33.75
N PRO A 538 -0.59 24.50 33.41
CA PRO A 538 -1.40 23.29 33.40
C PRO A 538 -0.84 22.32 32.37
N GLN A 539 -0.41 21.14 32.85
CA GLN A 539 -0.11 19.95 32.05
C GLN A 539 -1.19 19.78 30.98
N GLU A 540 -0.83 19.93 29.70
CA GLU A 540 -1.65 19.38 28.62
C GLU A 540 -1.58 17.86 28.82
N THR A 541 -2.70 17.29 29.27
CA THR A 541 -2.81 15.85 29.49
C THR A 541 -2.61 15.15 28.15
N GLY A 542 -1.61 14.27 28.04
CA GLY A 542 -1.39 13.43 26.87
C GLY A 542 -2.69 12.89 26.25
N ARG A 543 -2.73 12.85 24.93
CA ARG A 543 -3.95 12.64 24.14
C ARG A 543 -4.61 11.31 24.52
N ASP A 544 -5.83 11.38 25.06
CA ASP A 544 -6.61 10.20 25.41
C ASP A 544 -7.26 9.59 24.16
N PHE A 545 -6.86 8.36 23.81
CA PHE A 545 -7.43 7.60 22.69
C PHE A 545 -8.60 6.70 23.11
N THR A 546 -9.10 6.81 24.34
CA THR A 546 -10.14 5.91 24.88
C THR A 546 -11.38 5.85 23.99
N GLU A 547 -11.89 6.99 23.53
CA GLU A 547 -13.07 7.03 22.64
C GLU A 547 -12.80 6.33 21.29
N GLN A 548 -11.60 6.51 20.73
CA GLN A 548 -11.21 5.93 19.44
C GLN A 548 -10.96 4.41 19.53
N ILE A 549 -10.41 3.96 20.67
CA ILE A 549 -10.30 2.55 21.01
C ILE A 549 -11.69 1.93 21.10
N GLU A 550 -12.63 2.56 21.81
CA GLU A 550 -14.02 2.08 21.92
C GLU A 550 -14.71 1.98 20.55
N LEU A 551 -14.51 2.96 19.67
CA LEU A 551 -15.03 2.91 18.29
C LEU A 551 -14.45 1.72 17.50
N CYS A 552 -13.15 1.44 17.64
CA CYS A 552 -12.52 0.30 16.98
C CYS A 552 -13.04 -1.03 17.54
N LEU A 553 -13.18 -1.15 18.86
CA LEU A 553 -13.74 -2.33 19.50
C LEU A 553 -15.19 -2.56 19.07
N ALA A 554 -16.01 -1.51 18.96
CA ALA A 554 -17.38 -1.60 18.48
C ALA A 554 -17.49 -2.11 17.03
N ILE A 555 -16.55 -1.72 16.16
CA ILE A 555 -16.46 -2.26 14.79
C ILE A 555 -16.14 -3.75 14.85
N ILE A 556 -15.16 -4.14 15.68
CA ILE A 556 -14.73 -5.54 15.83
C ILE A 556 -15.88 -6.40 16.34
N GLU A 557 -16.55 -6.01 17.44
CA GLU A 557 -17.68 -6.76 18.01
C GLU A 557 -18.82 -6.97 17.01
N ARG A 558 -19.08 -5.97 16.14
CA ARG A 558 -20.15 -6.06 15.15
C ARG A 558 -19.81 -6.95 13.96
N GLU A 559 -18.56 -6.96 13.50
CA GLU A 559 -18.16 -7.63 12.26
C GLU A 559 -17.46 -8.97 12.46
N PHE A 560 -16.81 -9.17 13.61
CA PHE A 560 -16.07 -10.38 13.93
C PHE A 560 -16.88 -11.25 14.90
N HIS A 561 -17.72 -12.14 14.35
CA HIS A 561 -18.58 -13.02 15.14
C HIS A 561 -18.73 -14.42 14.49
N PRO A 562 -19.16 -15.46 15.23
CA PRO A 562 -19.22 -16.85 14.75
C PRO A 562 -20.06 -17.08 13.48
N GLU A 563 -21.11 -16.28 13.30
CA GLU A 563 -22.01 -16.36 12.15
C GLU A 563 -21.50 -15.56 10.92
N ALA A 564 -20.39 -14.84 11.05
CA ALA A 564 -19.81 -14.09 9.95
C ALA A 564 -19.35 -15.01 8.81
N SER A 565 -19.20 -14.45 7.61
CA SER A 565 -18.68 -15.21 6.47
C SER A 565 -17.32 -15.84 6.79
N LEU A 566 -17.04 -17.03 6.24
CA LEU A 566 -15.79 -17.74 6.52
C LEU A 566 -14.55 -16.88 6.23
N ASN A 567 -14.58 -16.08 5.16
CA ASN A 567 -13.49 -15.16 4.83
C ASN A 567 -13.29 -14.09 5.90
N LEU A 568 -14.38 -13.49 6.39
CA LEU A 568 -14.32 -12.46 7.42
C LEU A 568 -13.79 -13.03 8.76
N ARG A 569 -14.21 -14.25 9.12
CA ARG A 569 -13.67 -14.97 10.28
C ARG A 569 -12.17 -15.24 10.15
N ARG A 570 -11.71 -15.71 8.98
CA ARG A 570 -10.28 -15.95 8.70
C ARG A 570 -9.45 -14.65 8.75
N VAL A 571 -9.96 -13.57 8.17
CA VAL A 571 -9.30 -12.25 8.25
C VAL A 571 -9.24 -11.78 9.71
N GLY A 572 -10.36 -11.80 10.42
CA GLY A 572 -10.41 -11.38 11.82
C GLY A 572 -9.43 -12.17 12.69
N LEU A 573 -9.44 -13.51 12.60
CA LEU A 573 -8.51 -14.37 13.35
C LEU A 573 -7.04 -14.01 13.07
N SER A 574 -6.69 -13.79 11.80
CA SER A 574 -5.33 -13.46 11.38
C SER A 574 -4.86 -12.10 11.91
N TYR A 575 -5.65 -11.04 11.70
CA TYR A 575 -5.21 -9.68 11.98
C TYR A 575 -5.36 -9.31 13.47
N LEU A 576 -6.41 -9.79 14.15
CA LEU A 576 -6.67 -9.51 15.57
C LEU A 576 -5.78 -10.30 16.53
N ALA A 577 -5.10 -11.35 16.08
CA ALA A 577 -4.27 -12.22 16.94
C ALA A 577 -3.32 -11.43 17.86
N LYS A 578 -2.64 -10.41 17.30
CA LYS A 578 -1.69 -9.58 18.05
C LYS A 578 -2.33 -8.62 19.06
N ASN A 579 -3.62 -8.34 18.93
CA ASN A 579 -4.32 -7.43 19.84
C ASN A 579 -4.67 -8.10 21.16
N LEU A 580 -4.74 -9.44 21.20
CA LEU A 580 -5.19 -10.19 22.37
C LEU A 580 -4.35 -9.94 23.62
N GLY A 581 -3.06 -9.63 23.45
CA GLY A 581 -2.17 -9.31 24.58
C GLY A 581 -2.57 -7.99 25.28
N ASN A 582 -2.95 -6.98 24.51
CA ASN A 582 -3.27 -5.65 25.02
C ASN A 582 -4.76 -5.47 25.36
N TYR A 583 -5.65 -6.23 24.69
CA TYR A 583 -7.11 -6.11 24.81
C TYR A 583 -7.71 -7.47 25.15
N GLN A 584 -7.73 -7.80 26.45
CA GLN A 584 -8.15 -9.12 26.94
C GLN A 584 -9.65 -9.37 26.76
N GLU A 585 -10.46 -8.30 26.66
CA GLU A 585 -11.89 -8.35 26.37
C GLU A 585 -12.21 -8.99 25.00
N LEU A 586 -11.25 -8.99 24.06
CA LEU A 586 -11.41 -9.63 22.75
C LEU A 586 -11.23 -11.15 22.79
N VAL A 587 -10.61 -11.69 23.85
CA VAL A 587 -10.23 -13.12 23.92
C VAL A 587 -11.44 -14.06 23.85
N PRO A 588 -12.55 -13.85 24.59
CA PRO A 588 -13.74 -14.70 24.47
C PRO A 588 -14.30 -14.75 23.04
N LEU A 589 -14.49 -13.57 22.43
CA LEU A 589 -14.99 -13.45 21.07
C LEU A 589 -14.06 -14.13 20.06
N TYR A 590 -12.75 -14.00 20.25
CA TYR A 590 -11.73 -14.63 19.41
C TYR A 590 -11.80 -16.15 19.47
N VAL A 591 -11.93 -16.72 20.67
CA VAL A 591 -12.07 -18.17 20.88
C VAL A 591 -13.38 -18.68 20.27
N ASP A 592 -14.49 -18.00 20.46
CA ASP A 592 -15.79 -18.34 19.85
C ASP A 592 -15.70 -18.40 18.31
N VAL A 593 -15.06 -17.39 17.70
CA VAL A 593 -14.88 -17.37 16.25
C VAL A 593 -13.93 -18.47 15.78
N LEU A 594 -12.83 -18.72 16.50
CA LEU A 594 -11.88 -19.79 16.18
C LEU A 594 -12.55 -21.17 16.20
N LEU A 595 -13.44 -21.41 17.15
CA LEU A 595 -14.16 -22.68 17.26
C LEU A 595 -15.32 -22.79 16.25
N SER A 596 -15.84 -21.66 15.77
CA SER A 596 -16.89 -21.65 14.75
C SER A 596 -16.42 -22.05 13.34
N ILE A 597 -15.11 -21.93 13.03
CA ILE A 597 -14.59 -22.27 11.69
C ILE A 597 -14.50 -23.80 11.49
N PRO A 598 -14.65 -24.30 10.25
CA PRO A 598 -14.57 -25.73 9.97
C PRO A 598 -13.26 -26.36 10.45
N ALA A 599 -13.31 -27.56 11.04
CA ALA A 599 -12.16 -28.25 11.62
C ALA A 599 -10.95 -28.32 10.66
N ALA A 600 -11.18 -28.67 9.38
CA ALA A 600 -10.13 -28.72 8.36
C ALA A 600 -9.43 -27.36 8.16
N VAL A 601 -10.19 -26.25 8.16
CA VAL A 601 -9.63 -24.90 8.04
C VAL A 601 -8.87 -24.54 9.31
N ARG A 602 -9.42 -24.88 10.48
CA ARG A 602 -8.79 -24.60 11.78
C ARG A 602 -7.45 -25.30 11.90
N HIS A 603 -7.41 -26.60 11.62
CA HIS A 603 -6.17 -27.39 11.66
C HIS A 603 -5.14 -26.80 10.70
N GLY A 604 -5.54 -26.44 9.48
CA GLY A 604 -4.66 -25.79 8.53
C GLY A 604 -4.14 -24.41 8.99
N THR A 605 -4.94 -23.63 9.74
CA THR A 605 -4.49 -22.33 10.28
C THR A 605 -3.63 -22.42 11.54
N LEU A 606 -3.73 -23.54 12.28
CA LEU A 606 -2.97 -23.79 13.50
C LEU A 606 -1.67 -24.56 13.24
N SER A 607 -1.60 -25.30 12.14
CA SER A 607 -0.40 -26.05 11.75
C SER A 607 0.76 -25.10 11.49
N SER A 608 1.90 -25.35 12.14
CA SER A 608 3.15 -24.65 11.83
C SER A 608 3.64 -25.05 10.43
N PRO A 609 4.18 -24.12 9.61
CA PRO A 609 4.76 -24.45 8.31
C PRO A 609 5.96 -25.41 8.40
N GLU A 610 6.50 -25.66 9.59
CA GLU A 610 7.61 -26.59 9.81
C GLU A 610 7.16 -28.05 9.89
N THR A 611 5.93 -28.33 10.37
CA THR A 611 5.43 -29.70 10.59
C THR A 611 5.11 -30.45 9.30
N GLN A 612 5.05 -29.76 8.15
CA GLN A 612 4.79 -30.39 6.85
C GLN A 612 6.05 -30.95 6.16
N ARG A 613 7.25 -30.78 6.73
CA ARG A 613 8.50 -31.28 6.12
C ARG A 613 8.88 -32.71 6.51
N ASP A 614 8.27 -33.28 7.56
CA ASP A 614 8.73 -34.54 8.17
C ASP A 614 7.87 -35.78 7.87
N GLU A 615 6.83 -35.68 7.03
CA GLU A 615 6.02 -36.83 6.61
C GLU A 615 6.16 -37.11 5.10
N ASP A 616 7.37 -37.40 4.64
CA ASP A 616 7.59 -38.17 3.41
C ASP A 616 7.79 -39.66 3.82
N PRO A 617 6.79 -40.55 3.64
CA PRO A 617 7.05 -41.97 3.73
C PRO A 617 7.78 -42.41 2.46
N ALA A 618 9.04 -42.80 2.64
CA ALA A 618 9.82 -43.48 1.64
C ALA A 618 9.18 -44.83 1.25
N PHE A 619 9.24 -45.14 -0.05
CA PHE A 619 8.94 -46.42 -0.72
C PHE A 619 7.46 -46.81 -0.88
N GLU A 620 6.96 -46.72 -2.11
CA GLU A 620 6.59 -47.91 -2.91
C GLU A 620 6.54 -47.50 -4.40
N GLU A 621 7.42 -48.11 -5.19
CA GLU A 621 7.43 -48.07 -6.65
C GLU A 621 6.32 -48.99 -7.16
N GLU A 622 5.41 -48.50 -8.02
CA GLU A 622 4.83 -49.31 -9.10
C GLU A 622 4.14 -48.42 -10.16
N GLU A 623 4.38 -48.80 -11.42
CA GLU A 623 4.03 -48.11 -12.66
C GLU A 623 2.54 -48.22 -13.00
N ASP A 624 1.91 -47.10 -13.41
CA ASP A 624 1.21 -46.96 -14.71
C ASP A 624 0.20 -45.79 -14.75
N ASN A 625 0.55 -44.79 -15.56
CA ASN A 625 -0.30 -44.15 -16.58
C ASN A 625 -1.70 -43.62 -16.21
N GLU A 626 -1.74 -42.42 -15.61
CA GLU A 626 -2.66 -41.32 -15.95
C GLU A 626 -2.15 -40.05 -15.24
N THR A 627 -1.51 -39.14 -15.97
CA THR A 627 -1.05 -37.85 -15.44
C THR A 627 -2.23 -36.93 -15.17
N ILE A 628 -2.92 -37.17 -14.05
CA ILE A 628 -3.70 -36.17 -13.34
C ILE A 628 -2.69 -35.34 -12.55
N ASP A 629 -2.62 -34.07 -12.91
CA ASP A 629 -1.70 -33.06 -12.40
C ASP A 629 -1.78 -32.96 -10.86
N CYS A 630 -0.86 -33.63 -10.16
CA CYS A 630 -0.82 -33.75 -8.69
C CYS A 630 -0.22 -32.49 -8.02
N SER A 631 -0.65 -31.29 -8.45
CA SER A 631 -0.33 -30.02 -7.79
C SER A 631 -1.35 -29.62 -6.70
N THR A 632 -2.33 -30.48 -6.40
CA THR A 632 -3.46 -30.17 -5.51
C THR A 632 -3.43 -30.96 -4.19
N LYS A 633 -2.26 -31.12 -3.56
CA LYS A 633 -2.17 -31.61 -2.17
C LYS A 633 -1.71 -30.49 -1.22
N VAL A 634 -2.72 -29.76 -0.73
CA VAL A 634 -2.84 -29.10 0.58
C VAL A 634 -1.61 -28.37 1.14
N GLY A 635 -1.05 -27.45 0.36
CA GLY A 635 -0.56 -26.19 0.92
C GLY A 635 -1.77 -25.28 1.10
N MET A 636 -2.42 -25.31 2.27
CA MET A 636 -3.53 -24.40 2.54
C MET A 636 -2.98 -22.97 2.46
N ALA A 637 -3.29 -22.28 1.37
CA ALA A 637 -2.63 -21.04 1.00
C ALA A 637 -2.67 -20.02 2.15
N ILE A 638 -1.50 -19.45 2.44
CA ILE A 638 -1.27 -18.25 3.27
C ILE A 638 -2.06 -17.03 2.72
N GLN A 639 -2.82 -17.19 1.65
CA GLN A 639 -3.69 -16.20 1.05
C GLN A 639 -5.13 -16.71 0.97
N LEU A 640 -6.11 -15.82 1.17
CA LEU A 640 -7.51 -16.17 0.92
C LEU A 640 -7.69 -16.61 -0.55
N PRO A 641 -8.48 -17.68 -0.81
CA PRO A 641 -8.76 -18.15 -2.17
C PRO A 641 -9.56 -17.16 -3.01
N VAL A 642 -10.03 -16.06 -2.41
CA VAL A 642 -10.75 -14.98 -3.06
C VAL A 642 -9.81 -13.78 -3.16
N ARG A 643 -9.42 -13.42 -4.40
CA ARG A 643 -8.91 -12.08 -4.67
C ARG A 643 -10.08 -11.12 -4.49
N GLY A 644 -9.92 -10.17 -3.57
CA GLY A 644 -10.89 -9.11 -3.39
C GLY A 644 -11.12 -8.37 -4.72
N ALA A 645 -12.36 -7.96 -5.01
CA ALA A 645 -12.59 -7.19 -6.24
C ALA A 645 -12.06 -5.75 -6.11
N SER A 646 -11.55 -5.37 -4.93
CA SER A 646 -10.71 -4.19 -4.71
C SER A 646 -9.26 -4.38 -5.18
N GLY A 647 -8.84 -5.58 -5.58
CA GLY A 647 -7.43 -5.88 -5.87
C GLY A 647 -6.56 -6.09 -4.63
N ALA A 648 -7.11 -5.98 -3.42
CA ALA A 648 -6.41 -6.30 -2.18
C ALA A 648 -6.07 -7.79 -2.10
N LYS A 649 -4.83 -8.07 -1.69
CA LYS A 649 -4.37 -9.42 -1.31
C LYS A 649 -4.38 -9.50 0.21
N TYR A 650 -5.09 -10.49 0.73
CA TYR A 650 -5.16 -10.75 2.17
C TYR A 650 -4.18 -11.85 2.52
N GLU A 651 -3.11 -11.47 3.19
CA GLU A 651 -2.15 -12.41 3.75
C GLU A 651 -2.65 -12.86 5.13
N LEU A 652 -2.91 -14.15 5.24
CA LEU A 652 -3.35 -14.77 6.49
C LEU A 652 -2.11 -15.17 7.27
N LEU A 653 -1.90 -14.47 8.38
CA LEU A 653 -0.83 -14.72 9.32
C LEU A 653 -1.04 -16.07 10.02
N PRO A 654 0.02 -16.85 10.26
CA PRO A 654 -0.05 -18.05 11.10
C PRO A 654 -0.56 -17.67 12.49
N LEU A 655 -1.67 -18.26 12.93
CA LEU A 655 -2.34 -17.83 14.16
C LEU A 655 -1.47 -18.08 15.40
N ALA A 656 -0.95 -19.31 15.51
CA ALA A 656 -0.15 -19.73 16.66
C ALA A 656 1.05 -18.81 16.91
N ALA A 657 1.71 -18.33 15.85
CA ALA A 657 2.88 -17.46 15.97
C ALA A 657 2.57 -16.02 16.44
N ASN A 658 1.31 -15.59 16.38
CA ASN A 658 0.94 -14.18 16.55
C ASN A 658 -0.07 -13.92 17.67
N TRP A 659 -0.71 -14.94 18.23
CA TRP A 659 -1.75 -14.79 19.25
C TRP A 659 -1.21 -14.88 20.70
N ASP A 660 -2.06 -14.57 21.69
CA ASP A 660 -1.76 -14.82 23.10
C ASP A 660 -2.21 -16.23 23.52
N SER A 661 -1.28 -17.19 23.46
CA SER A 661 -1.52 -18.59 23.83
C SER A 661 -1.98 -18.77 25.29
N ILE A 662 -1.56 -17.90 26.21
CA ILE A 662 -1.93 -18.02 27.63
C ILE A 662 -3.38 -17.57 27.81
N ALA A 663 -3.75 -16.43 27.24
CA ALA A 663 -5.10 -15.89 27.33
C ALA A 663 -6.12 -16.84 26.69
N ILE A 664 -5.81 -17.35 25.48
CA ILE A 664 -6.66 -18.31 24.76
C ILE A 664 -6.86 -19.59 25.58
N ALA A 665 -5.78 -20.19 26.09
CA ALA A 665 -5.87 -21.43 26.85
C ALA A 665 -6.64 -21.26 28.18
N LYS A 666 -6.48 -20.12 28.85
CA LYS A 666 -7.26 -19.79 30.05
C LYS A 666 -8.74 -19.59 29.74
N GLN A 667 -9.07 -18.95 28.62
CA GLN A 667 -10.46 -18.76 28.21
C GLN A 667 -11.15 -20.10 27.95
N ILE A 668 -10.49 -21.02 27.23
CA ILE A 668 -10.96 -22.39 27.02
C ILE A 668 -11.16 -23.11 28.38
N PHE A 669 -10.24 -22.95 29.31
CA PHE A 669 -10.38 -23.51 30.65
C PHE A 669 -11.64 -22.98 31.37
N TYR A 670 -11.87 -21.67 31.35
CA TYR A 670 -13.02 -21.06 32.04
C TYR A 670 -14.35 -21.54 31.47
N GLU A 671 -14.45 -21.70 30.15
CA GLU A 671 -15.65 -22.24 29.49
C GLU A 671 -15.86 -23.72 29.83
N GLN A 672 -14.78 -24.50 29.96
CA GLN A 672 -14.84 -25.96 30.06
C GLN A 672 -14.74 -26.53 31.48
N LYS A 673 -14.48 -25.69 32.50
CA LYS A 673 -14.25 -26.15 33.88
C LYS A 673 -15.42 -26.97 34.49
N SER A 674 -16.64 -26.78 33.99
CA SER A 674 -17.85 -27.48 34.46
C SER A 674 -18.16 -28.77 33.67
N HIS A 675 -17.46 -29.04 32.57
CA HIS A 675 -17.76 -30.16 31.69
C HIS A 675 -17.08 -31.46 32.17
N SER A 676 -17.79 -32.58 32.03
CA SER A 676 -17.33 -33.91 32.45
C SER A 676 -16.49 -34.64 31.40
N SER A 677 -16.35 -34.07 30.20
CA SER A 677 -15.57 -34.65 29.10
C SER A 677 -14.80 -33.57 28.37
N ALA A 678 -13.61 -33.89 27.88
CA ALA A 678 -12.87 -33.00 27.00
C ALA A 678 -13.46 -32.98 25.59
N ASP A 679 -13.49 -31.80 24.98
CA ASP A 679 -13.89 -31.59 23.60
C ASP A 679 -12.64 -31.67 22.71
N PRO A 680 -12.58 -32.57 21.71
CA PRO A 680 -11.44 -32.68 20.80
C PRO A 680 -11.12 -31.34 20.11
N GLU A 681 -12.13 -30.55 19.74
CA GLU A 681 -11.96 -29.29 19.03
C GLU A 681 -11.22 -28.24 19.87
N MET A 682 -11.43 -28.27 21.20
CA MET A 682 -10.72 -27.43 22.17
C MET A 682 -9.30 -27.92 22.41
N LEU A 683 -9.11 -29.25 22.49
CA LEU A 683 -7.79 -29.84 22.70
C LEU A 683 -6.83 -29.56 21.53
N VAL A 684 -7.33 -29.47 20.29
CA VAL A 684 -6.50 -29.02 19.15
C VAL A 684 -5.97 -27.61 19.37
N VAL A 685 -6.83 -26.68 19.82
CA VAL A 685 -6.42 -25.29 20.09
C VAL A 685 -5.43 -25.25 21.26
N LEU A 686 -5.70 -25.99 22.33
CA LEU A 686 -4.79 -26.10 23.47
C LEU A 686 -3.43 -26.66 23.07
N LEU A 687 -3.38 -27.71 22.25
CA LEU A 687 -2.13 -28.27 21.72
C LEU A 687 -1.30 -27.20 21.01
N ALA A 688 -1.92 -26.42 20.12
CA ALA A 688 -1.24 -25.33 19.43
C ALA A 688 -0.72 -24.25 20.42
N CYS A 689 -1.47 -23.92 21.47
CA CYS A 689 -1.01 -23.01 22.53
C CYS A 689 0.22 -23.56 23.28
N PHE A 690 0.21 -24.86 23.64
CA PHE A 690 1.32 -25.51 24.33
C PHE A 690 2.58 -25.59 23.46
N GLU A 691 2.44 -25.97 22.19
CA GLU A 691 3.53 -26.04 21.23
C GLU A 691 4.18 -24.67 21.01
N GLN A 692 3.38 -23.60 20.91
CA GLN A 692 3.93 -22.26 20.76
C GLN A 692 4.63 -21.77 22.04
N LEU A 693 4.10 -22.05 23.22
CA LEU A 693 4.78 -21.68 24.47
C LEU A 693 6.13 -22.41 24.62
N LEU A 694 6.20 -23.65 24.14
CA LEU A 694 7.45 -24.42 24.08
C LEU A 694 8.43 -23.79 23.08
N SER A 695 7.99 -23.48 21.86
CA SER A 695 8.84 -22.91 20.82
C SER A 695 9.34 -21.51 21.16
N ALA A 696 8.54 -20.70 21.85
CA ALA A 696 8.91 -19.39 22.38
C ALA A 696 9.82 -19.45 23.62
N GLY A 697 10.16 -20.65 24.12
CA GLY A 697 11.00 -20.82 25.31
C GLY A 697 10.33 -20.43 26.63
N GLN A 698 9.01 -20.20 26.65
CA GLN A 698 8.25 -19.77 27.83
C GLN A 698 7.90 -20.95 28.75
N ARG A 699 8.91 -21.75 29.13
CA ARG A 699 8.77 -22.92 30.01
C ARG A 699 8.02 -22.65 31.32
N PRO A 700 8.24 -21.55 32.08
CA PRO A 700 7.51 -21.33 33.32
C PRO A 700 6.01 -21.09 33.09
N ASN A 701 5.65 -20.32 32.04
CA ASN A 701 4.26 -20.07 31.67
C ASN A 701 3.56 -21.35 31.23
N LEU A 702 4.26 -22.17 30.43
CA LEU A 702 3.77 -23.48 29.99
C LEU A 702 3.44 -24.39 31.19
N ARG A 703 4.34 -24.48 32.17
CA ARG A 703 4.14 -25.29 33.38
C ARG A 703 2.97 -24.79 34.21
N ALA A 704 2.92 -23.48 34.50
CA ALA A 704 1.83 -22.88 35.26
C ALA A 704 0.46 -23.07 34.59
N LEU A 705 0.42 -22.96 33.26
CA LEU A 705 -0.77 -23.21 32.46
C LEU A 705 -1.19 -24.69 32.52
N PHE A 706 -0.25 -25.62 32.36
CA PHE A 706 -0.54 -27.05 32.48
C PHE A 706 -1.08 -27.42 33.87
N ASP A 707 -0.51 -26.85 34.94
CA ASP A 707 -0.99 -27.13 36.29
C ASP A 707 -2.46 -26.74 36.52
N GLN A 708 -2.93 -25.70 35.83
CA GLN A 708 -4.34 -25.28 35.84
C GLN A 708 -5.21 -26.21 34.96
N LEU A 709 -4.69 -26.62 33.80
CA LEU A 709 -5.42 -27.38 32.78
C LEU A 709 -5.34 -28.90 32.91
N LYS A 710 -4.44 -29.45 33.74
CA LYS A 710 -4.12 -30.89 33.76
C LYS A 710 -5.35 -31.79 33.96
N GLY A 711 -6.31 -31.37 34.79
CA GLY A 711 -7.55 -32.11 34.98
C GLY A 711 -8.35 -32.25 33.68
N TYR A 712 -8.45 -31.18 32.89
CA TYR A 712 -9.15 -31.17 31.60
C TYR A 712 -8.39 -31.98 30.53
N VAL A 713 -7.07 -31.81 30.43
CA VAL A 713 -6.22 -32.58 29.49
C VAL A 713 -6.34 -34.08 29.77
N VAL A 714 -6.36 -34.47 31.05
CA VAL A 714 -6.51 -35.86 31.47
C VAL A 714 -7.84 -36.46 31.03
N LEU A 715 -8.95 -35.71 31.09
CA LEU A 715 -10.26 -36.19 30.63
C LEU A 715 -10.27 -36.57 29.13
N GLY A 716 -9.38 -35.98 28.32
CA GLY A 716 -9.27 -36.30 26.90
C GLY A 716 -8.73 -37.70 26.60
N PHE A 717 -8.09 -38.39 27.56
CA PHE A 717 -7.72 -39.80 27.38
C PHE A 717 -8.93 -40.75 27.36
N GLY A 718 -10.12 -40.29 27.80
CA GLY A 718 -11.32 -41.11 27.84
C GLY A 718 -11.94 -41.42 26.48
N ARG A 719 -11.74 -40.57 25.46
CA ARG A 719 -12.37 -40.71 24.14
C ARG A 719 -11.33 -40.96 23.04
N ASN A 720 -11.75 -41.66 21.98
CA ASN A 720 -10.87 -42.03 20.87
C ASN A 720 -10.38 -40.81 20.07
N ASP A 721 -11.24 -39.81 19.90
CA ASP A 721 -11.00 -38.59 19.11
C ASP A 721 -10.14 -37.54 19.83
N SER A 722 -10.00 -37.62 21.15
CA SER A 722 -9.22 -36.67 21.96
C SER A 722 -7.92 -37.23 22.56
N CYS A 723 -7.77 -38.57 22.59
CA CYS A 723 -6.67 -39.21 23.30
C CYS A 723 -5.29 -38.84 22.74
N GLU A 724 -5.14 -38.79 21.42
CA GLU A 724 -3.88 -38.41 20.77
C GLU A 724 -3.52 -36.94 21.02
N LEU A 725 -4.51 -36.05 21.03
CA LEU A 725 -4.32 -34.63 21.32
C LEU A 725 -3.87 -34.41 22.76
N SER A 726 -4.50 -35.09 23.72
CA SER A 726 -4.08 -35.07 25.13
C SER A 726 -2.68 -35.64 25.31
N ALA A 727 -2.32 -36.71 24.59
CA ALA A 727 -0.97 -37.26 24.58
C ALA A 727 0.04 -36.26 24.01
N GLY A 728 -0.30 -35.57 22.92
CA GLY A 728 0.50 -34.50 22.32
C GLY A 728 0.79 -33.36 23.30
N ILE A 729 -0.25 -32.83 23.96
CA ILE A 729 -0.10 -31.76 24.96
C ILE A 729 0.86 -32.22 26.07
N LEU A 730 0.68 -33.44 26.56
CA LEU A 730 1.51 -33.95 27.63
C LEU A 730 2.96 -34.16 27.19
N ASN A 731 3.21 -34.69 25.99
CA ASN A 731 4.57 -34.79 25.43
C ASN A 731 5.26 -33.42 25.35
N THR A 732 4.55 -32.38 24.92
CA THR A 732 5.05 -31.00 24.88
C THR A 732 5.43 -30.51 26.28
N VAL A 733 4.60 -30.77 27.29
CA VAL A 733 4.86 -30.38 28.69
C VAL A 733 6.03 -31.14 29.30
N LEU A 734 6.11 -32.46 29.06
CA LEU A 734 7.21 -33.29 29.52
C LEU A 734 8.54 -32.83 28.92
N SER A 735 8.54 -32.42 27.66
CA SER A 735 9.74 -31.91 26.96
C SER A 735 10.22 -30.58 27.52
N ALA A 736 9.31 -29.79 28.08
CA ALA A 736 9.61 -28.52 28.74
C ALA A 736 10.10 -28.68 30.19
N SER A 737 9.99 -29.86 30.78
CA SER A 737 10.06 -30.07 32.23
C SER A 737 11.20 -30.99 32.65
N ASP A 738 11.97 -30.57 33.66
CA ASP A 738 13.13 -31.32 34.17
C ASP A 738 12.75 -32.43 35.17
N GLY A 739 11.46 -32.70 35.32
CA GLY A 739 10.93 -33.75 36.20
C GLY A 739 10.87 -33.39 37.69
N SER A 740 11.06 -32.13 38.10
CA SER A 740 11.10 -31.72 39.51
C SER A 740 9.73 -31.46 40.16
N GLU A 741 8.73 -30.98 39.41
CA GLU A 741 7.55 -30.33 40.02
C GLU A 741 6.19 -30.92 39.59
N THR A 742 6.00 -31.26 38.32
CA THR A 742 4.70 -31.74 37.81
C THR A 742 4.72 -33.24 37.56
N ASP A 743 3.98 -34.01 38.35
CA ASP A 743 3.82 -35.46 38.16
C ASP A 743 2.39 -35.81 37.74
N VAL A 744 2.12 -35.72 36.44
CA VAL A 744 0.81 -36.09 35.88
C VAL A 744 0.49 -37.57 36.11
N PHE A 745 1.52 -38.42 36.21
CA PHE A 745 1.37 -39.86 36.33
C PHE A 745 0.84 -40.29 37.71
N GLN A 746 0.80 -39.36 38.67
CA GLN A 746 0.15 -39.51 39.97
C GLN A 746 -1.24 -38.86 40.05
N HIS A 747 -1.71 -38.21 38.98
CA HIS A 747 -3.03 -37.59 38.96
C HIS A 747 -4.12 -38.67 39.05
N VAL A 748 -4.98 -38.58 40.08
CA VAL A 748 -5.98 -39.63 40.41
C VAL A 748 -6.84 -39.99 39.19
N THR A 749 -7.43 -38.99 38.54
CA THR A 749 -8.26 -39.18 37.35
C THR A 749 -7.51 -39.81 36.18
N PHE A 750 -6.20 -39.56 36.06
CA PHE A 750 -5.40 -40.15 34.99
C PHE A 750 -5.21 -41.64 35.25
N VAL A 751 -4.84 -42.02 36.48
CA VAL A 751 -4.70 -43.42 36.88
C VAL A 751 -6.03 -44.18 36.76
N GLU A 752 -7.15 -43.57 37.16
CA GLU A 752 -8.49 -44.16 37.00
C GLU A 752 -8.82 -44.40 35.51
N LEU A 753 -8.52 -43.42 34.63
CA LEU A 753 -8.70 -43.59 33.19
C LEU A 753 -7.80 -44.69 32.63
N LEU A 754 -6.53 -44.76 33.04
CA LEU A 754 -5.63 -45.84 32.65
C LEU A 754 -6.20 -47.21 33.02
N GLN A 755 -6.75 -47.37 34.22
CA GLN A 755 -7.39 -48.62 34.65
C GLN A 755 -8.54 -49.03 33.73
N THR A 756 -9.35 -48.07 33.26
CA THR A 756 -10.41 -48.35 32.28
C THR A 756 -9.90 -48.73 30.89
N LEU A 757 -8.68 -48.32 30.53
CA LEU A 757 -8.05 -48.63 29.25
C LEU A 757 -7.26 -49.96 29.25
N VAL A 758 -7.02 -50.57 30.43
CA VAL A 758 -6.40 -51.89 30.53
C VAL A 758 -7.41 -52.94 30.08
N THR A 759 -7.38 -53.24 28.78
CA THR A 759 -8.19 -54.28 28.16
C THR A 759 -7.32 -55.23 27.34
N LYS A 760 -7.90 -56.38 26.95
CA LYS A 760 -7.27 -57.34 26.03
C LYS A 760 -7.30 -56.87 24.56
N ASN A 761 -7.95 -55.73 24.27
CA ASN A 761 -8.10 -55.20 22.92
C ASN A 761 -6.90 -54.33 22.54
N VAL A 762 -5.85 -54.96 22.03
CA VAL A 762 -4.64 -54.28 21.56
C VAL A 762 -4.87 -53.34 20.36
N GLU A 763 -6.03 -53.39 19.71
CA GLU A 763 -6.41 -52.48 18.62
C GLU A 763 -7.08 -51.19 19.14
N ASP A 764 -7.26 -51.03 20.46
CA ASP A 764 -7.79 -49.77 21.02
C ASP A 764 -6.77 -48.64 20.83
N VAL A 765 -7.12 -47.69 19.95
CA VAL A 765 -6.30 -46.51 19.61
C VAL A 765 -5.92 -45.71 20.86
N ARG A 766 -6.80 -45.63 21.87
CA ARG A 766 -6.49 -44.92 23.12
C ARG A 766 -5.38 -45.63 23.89
N GLN A 767 -5.46 -46.96 23.94
CA GLN A 767 -4.44 -47.78 24.59
C GLN A 767 -3.09 -47.62 23.88
N GLN A 768 -3.08 -47.64 22.55
CA GLN A 768 -1.88 -47.42 21.75
C GLN A 768 -1.28 -46.02 21.98
N ALA A 769 -2.09 -44.97 21.94
CA ALA A 769 -1.65 -43.59 22.15
C ALA A 769 -1.06 -43.36 23.54
N VAL A 770 -1.70 -43.87 24.59
CA VAL A 770 -1.22 -43.79 25.97
C VAL A 770 0.07 -44.59 26.15
N VAL A 771 0.14 -45.80 25.60
CA VAL A 771 1.36 -46.63 25.69
C VAL A 771 2.53 -45.96 25.00
N LYS A 772 2.30 -45.38 23.80
CA LYS A 772 3.31 -44.58 23.10
C LYS A 772 3.78 -43.39 23.95
N LEU A 773 2.86 -42.64 24.56
CA LEU A 773 3.17 -41.55 25.49
C LEU A 773 4.03 -42.02 26.68
N LEU A 774 3.64 -43.11 27.35
CA LEU A 774 4.40 -43.65 28.50
C LEU A 774 5.79 -44.11 28.08
N HIS A 775 5.92 -44.74 26.91
CA HIS A 775 7.21 -45.15 26.37
C HIS A 775 8.09 -43.94 26.04
N THR A 776 7.56 -42.93 25.33
CA THR A 776 8.27 -41.68 25.06
C THR A 776 8.76 -41.04 26.35
N ALA A 777 7.86 -40.87 27.34
CA ALA A 777 8.20 -40.31 28.65
C ALA A 777 9.30 -41.10 29.36
N HIS A 778 9.25 -42.44 29.32
CA HIS A 778 10.28 -43.30 29.90
C HIS A 778 11.66 -43.06 29.27
N CYS A 779 11.72 -42.87 27.95
CA CYS A 779 12.97 -42.63 27.22
C CYS A 779 13.54 -41.21 27.39
N MET A 780 12.78 -40.23 27.92
CA MET A 780 13.24 -38.84 28.05
C MET A 780 14.29 -38.61 29.14
N GLY A 781 14.36 -39.48 30.15
CA GLY A 781 15.37 -39.39 31.20
C GLY A 781 15.04 -40.22 32.44
N PRO A 782 16.00 -40.40 33.36
CA PRO A 782 15.88 -41.31 34.49
C PRO A 782 14.75 -40.94 35.47
N VAL A 783 14.48 -39.63 35.64
CA VAL A 783 13.40 -39.14 36.51
C VAL A 783 12.03 -39.52 35.96
N TRP A 784 11.84 -39.39 34.64
CA TRP A 784 10.58 -39.75 33.98
C TRP A 784 10.41 -41.27 33.90
N ALA A 785 11.50 -42.01 33.63
CA ALA A 785 11.51 -43.47 33.68
C ALA A 785 11.00 -44.01 35.02
N GLU A 786 11.50 -43.46 36.13
CA GLU A 786 11.06 -43.85 37.49
C GLU A 786 9.57 -43.54 37.72
N ARG A 787 9.09 -42.37 37.30
CA ARG A 787 7.68 -41.97 37.47
C ARG A 787 6.73 -42.82 36.62
N VAL A 788 7.10 -43.11 35.38
CA VAL A 788 6.36 -44.03 34.50
C VAL A 788 6.32 -45.41 35.14
N GLN A 789 7.44 -45.93 35.63
CA GLN A 789 7.49 -47.25 36.28
C GLN A 789 6.56 -47.32 37.50
N ARG A 790 6.59 -46.32 38.37
CA ARG A 790 5.66 -46.23 39.53
C ARG A 790 4.20 -46.19 39.09
N CYS A 791 3.88 -45.50 38.00
CA CYS A 791 2.52 -45.44 37.44
C CYS A 791 2.07 -46.82 36.93
N VAL A 792 2.94 -47.51 36.19
CA VAL A 792 2.70 -48.85 35.66
C VAL A 792 2.55 -49.88 36.79
N ASP A 793 3.38 -49.81 37.82
CA ASP A 793 3.29 -50.71 38.98
C ASP A 793 1.98 -50.50 39.75
N ARG A 794 1.53 -49.25 39.91
CA ARG A 794 0.20 -48.95 40.46
C ARG A 794 -0.92 -49.49 39.59
N LEU A 795 -0.81 -49.36 38.28
CA LEU A 795 -1.78 -49.88 37.32
C LEU A 795 -1.86 -51.42 37.38
N ARG A 796 -0.70 -52.08 37.42
CA ARG A 796 -0.55 -53.53 37.60
C ARG A 796 -1.17 -54.02 38.89
N ALA A 797 -1.00 -53.29 39.99
CA ALA A 797 -1.58 -53.64 41.29
C ALA A 797 -3.11 -53.43 41.35
N ALA A 798 -3.65 -52.51 40.55
CA ALA A 798 -5.07 -52.16 40.56
C ALA A 798 -5.93 -52.98 39.57
N CYS A 799 -5.31 -53.59 38.56
CA CYS A 799 -6.01 -54.35 37.51
C CYS A 799 -5.94 -55.86 37.74
N ASP A 800 -6.84 -56.60 37.09
CA ASP A 800 -6.77 -58.06 37.02
C ASP A 800 -5.46 -58.52 36.33
N PRO A 801 -4.67 -59.43 36.93
CA PRO A 801 -3.35 -59.82 36.41
C PRO A 801 -3.39 -60.41 35.00
N GLU A 802 -4.42 -61.20 34.65
CA GLU A 802 -4.53 -61.79 33.32
C GLU A 802 -4.86 -60.73 32.26
N THR A 803 -5.73 -59.79 32.62
CA THR A 803 -6.13 -58.68 31.74
C THR A 803 -4.96 -57.72 31.52
N PHE A 804 -4.20 -57.38 32.56
CA PHE A 804 -3.02 -56.54 32.45
C PHE A 804 -1.93 -57.19 31.57
N LYS A 805 -1.65 -58.49 31.78
CA LYS A 805 -0.65 -59.23 30.98
C LYS A 805 -1.01 -59.34 29.50
N ALA A 806 -2.30 -59.39 29.18
CA ALA A 806 -2.80 -59.42 27.81
C ALA A 806 -2.99 -58.02 27.19
N SER A 807 -2.67 -56.96 27.94
CA SER A 807 -2.82 -55.56 27.50
C SER A 807 -1.51 -55.04 26.88
N LEU A 808 -1.59 -54.00 26.03
CA LEU A 808 -0.40 -53.34 25.47
C LEU A 808 0.52 -52.73 26.54
N PHE A 809 0.00 -52.42 27.73
CA PHE A 809 0.79 -51.84 28.82
C PHE A 809 1.87 -52.79 29.33
N SER A 810 1.57 -54.11 29.41
CA SER A 810 2.58 -55.11 29.76
C SER A 810 3.57 -55.31 28.61
N ILE A 811 3.08 -55.39 27.37
CA ILE A 811 3.93 -55.66 26.21
C ILE A 811 4.95 -54.53 25.97
N ALA A 812 4.57 -53.27 26.08
CA ALA A 812 5.45 -52.16 25.71
C ALA A 812 6.41 -51.70 26.82
N LEU A 813 6.09 -51.99 28.08
CA LEU A 813 6.85 -51.48 29.24
C LEU A 813 7.56 -52.61 30.03
N ASP A 814 7.30 -53.90 29.75
CA ASP A 814 8.06 -55.04 30.29
C ASP A 814 9.22 -55.50 29.37
N ILE A 815 9.53 -54.80 28.26
CA ILE A 815 10.61 -55.20 27.31
C ILE A 815 12.02 -54.77 27.77
N GLN A 816 12.19 -54.15 28.94
CA GLN A 816 13.52 -53.70 29.41
C GLN A 816 13.86 -54.16 30.84
N ASP A 817 13.58 -55.43 31.16
CA ASP A 817 14.38 -56.19 32.13
C ASP A 817 15.41 -57.08 31.41
#